data_AF-A0AAV8CJX9-F1
#
_entry.id   AF-A0AAV8CJX9-F1
#
_cell.length_a   1.000
_cell.length_b   1.000
_cell.length_c   1.000
_cell.angle_alpha   90.00
_cell.angle_beta   90.00
_cell.angle_gamma   90.00
#
_symmetry.space_group_name_H-M   'P 1'
#
loop_
_entity.id
_entity.type
_entity.pdbx_description
1 polymer ?
#
loop_
_entity_poly.entity_id
_entity_poly.type
_entity_poly.pdbx_seq_one_letter_code
_entity_poly.pdbx_strand_id
1 'polypeptide(L)'
;MAEPQHQPQEEHLDVLTRTGEKTGISKPRGQVHRDGDYHRAVHTWIYSESTGELLLQRRSACKDSWPGLWDISSAGHISAGDSSLFSARRELEEELGIRLPNDAFELLFVYLQECVINNGAFINNEYNDVYLVTTLAPIPLEAFTLQESEVSAVRYIPIGEYKSSLASGDEQYVPYEVDGQYVRLFTIIEERYKENIESRSLSLQKQINRYAAIHLNPEMTGLSEGDKEALAYVLKASMVMDDIFYEQTWDSNPTLRDWLKENSSTSVINRLKWLYYSINKSPWSCLDENNPFLTTADSAVKLLTDATKPVSGWKGLEYRAAFPAIKPPGANFYPPDMDKKEFELWKSSLSDAEQKEAIDFFTVIRRHDVDLLSSANGLGLKKSDDLYLVPFSEEYKSSLHKASEFLLKASELSDTSSLKRLLKAKADAFMSNDYYESDIAWMELDSKLDVTIGPYETYEDALFGYKATFEAFVGIRDDTATSQVKLFGDHLQQLEKNLPLDDCYKSDSVSAAPIRVIQLLFNAGDVKGPQTVAFNLPNDERIVNERGTCMVLLKNISEAKFRHILQPIADVCIKDEQKQYIDFESFYTHTICHECCHGIGPHTIALPDGQQSTVRLELQEVHSALEEAKADIVGLWALKYLIDQGLLPKSFLKSMYVSFLAGCFRSIRFGLEEAHGKGQALQFNWLYDKGAFVLHSDGTFSVDFTKVEEAVEGLSREILTIQARGDKGSAKLLLKCYASMTQPLKDALEKLENVQVPVDIAPVFTVANNILEKTS
;
A
#
# COMPACT_ATOMS: atom_id res chain seq x y z
N MET A 1 -44.87 -37.55 26.01
CA MET A 1 -43.39 -37.48 25.89
C MET A 1 -43.07 -36.00 25.97
N ALA A 2 -42.30 -35.59 26.97
CA ALA A 2 -41.87 -34.20 27.11
C ALA A 2 -40.83 -33.89 26.02
N GLU A 3 -40.93 -32.70 25.42
CA GLU A 3 -39.91 -32.16 24.52
C GLU A 3 -38.55 -32.10 25.22
N PRO A 4 -37.43 -32.32 24.51
CA PRO A 4 -36.11 -32.18 25.12
C PRO A 4 -35.91 -30.70 25.48
N GLN A 5 -35.66 -30.43 26.76
CA GLN A 5 -35.14 -29.14 27.21
C GLN A 5 -33.81 -28.88 26.50
N HIS A 6 -33.75 -27.84 25.67
CA HIS A 6 -32.48 -27.27 25.22
C HIS A 6 -31.68 -26.84 26.46
N GLN A 7 -30.61 -27.56 26.78
CA GLN A 7 -29.59 -27.04 27.69
C GLN A 7 -28.91 -25.88 26.95
N PRO A 8 -28.79 -24.68 27.54
CA PRO A 8 -28.01 -23.61 26.95
C PRO A 8 -26.55 -24.08 26.89
N GLN A 9 -25.98 -24.06 25.68
CA GLN A 9 -24.59 -24.38 25.44
C GLN A 9 -23.75 -23.34 26.18
N GLU A 10 -22.77 -23.77 26.99
CA GLU A 10 -21.93 -22.86 27.77
C GLU A 10 -21.03 -22.06 26.81
N GLU A 11 -21.17 -20.72 26.78
CA GLU A 11 -20.38 -19.84 25.93
C GLU A 11 -18.91 -19.84 26.39
N HIS A 12 -17.98 -20.03 25.45
CA HIS A 12 -16.54 -19.99 25.69
C HIS A 12 -15.93 -18.74 25.07
N LEU A 13 -14.97 -18.12 25.76
CA LEU A 13 -14.25 -16.94 25.31
C LEU A 13 -12.75 -17.24 25.23
N ASP A 14 -12.06 -16.62 24.27
CA ASP A 14 -10.60 -16.68 24.18
C ASP A 14 -9.94 -15.80 25.25
N VAL A 15 -8.98 -16.39 25.95
CA VAL A 15 -8.18 -15.68 26.96
C VAL A 15 -7.04 -14.94 26.27
N LEU A 16 -6.90 -13.67 26.61
CA LEU A 16 -5.86 -12.78 26.12
C LEU A 16 -4.79 -12.53 27.18
N THR A 17 -3.64 -12.09 26.71
CA THR A 17 -2.64 -11.45 27.55
C THR A 17 -3.17 -10.08 27.99
N ARG A 18 -2.51 -9.50 28.99
CA ARG A 18 -2.78 -8.12 29.40
C ARG A 18 -2.59 -7.09 28.27
N THR A 19 -1.79 -7.40 27.26
CA THR A 19 -1.57 -6.54 26.07
C THR A 19 -2.59 -6.80 24.96
N GLY A 20 -3.56 -7.69 25.16
CA GLY A 20 -4.65 -7.97 24.21
C GLY A 20 -4.33 -9.02 23.15
N GLU A 21 -3.22 -9.75 23.31
CA GLU A 21 -2.78 -10.81 22.39
C GLU A 21 -3.40 -12.16 22.76
N LYS A 22 -3.75 -12.99 21.77
CA LYS A 22 -4.33 -14.32 22.02
C LYS A 22 -3.32 -15.26 22.72
N THR A 23 -3.73 -15.86 23.84
CA THR A 23 -2.90 -16.86 24.55
C THR A 23 -2.98 -18.25 23.92
N GLY A 24 -4.04 -18.54 23.17
CA GLY A 24 -4.37 -19.88 22.66
C GLY A 24 -5.16 -20.74 23.65
N ILE A 25 -5.60 -20.17 24.77
CA ILE A 25 -6.46 -20.82 25.77
C ILE A 25 -7.86 -20.21 25.67
N SER A 26 -8.91 -21.04 25.74
CA SER A 26 -10.30 -20.58 25.83
C SER A 26 -10.95 -21.14 27.10
N LYS A 27 -11.81 -20.37 27.75
CA LYS A 27 -12.51 -20.73 29.00
C LYS A 27 -14.00 -20.42 28.90
N PRO A 28 -14.86 -21.11 29.67
CA PRO A 28 -16.26 -20.70 29.78
C PRO A 28 -16.39 -19.26 30.30
N ARG A 29 -17.33 -18.49 29.77
CA ARG A 29 -17.58 -17.08 30.12
C ARG A 29 -17.61 -16.85 31.63
N GLY A 30 -18.33 -17.70 32.37
CA GLY A 30 -18.42 -17.58 33.83
C GLY A 30 -17.08 -17.74 34.56
N GLN A 31 -16.14 -18.51 34.00
CA GLN A 31 -14.79 -18.65 34.57
C GLN A 31 -13.91 -17.45 34.23
N VAL A 32 -14.00 -16.93 33.01
CA VAL A 32 -13.27 -15.72 32.57
C VAL A 32 -13.57 -14.55 33.50
N HIS A 33 -14.85 -14.27 33.77
CA HIS A 33 -15.27 -13.16 34.65
C HIS A 33 -14.98 -13.40 36.14
N ARG A 34 -14.91 -14.67 36.57
CA ARG A 34 -14.53 -15.01 37.96
C ARG A 34 -13.03 -14.84 38.18
N ASP A 35 -12.22 -15.29 37.21
CA ASP A 35 -10.77 -15.31 37.30
C ASP A 35 -10.17 -13.93 36.91
N GLY A 36 -10.95 -13.08 36.23
CA GLY A 36 -10.49 -11.78 35.72
C GLY A 36 -9.59 -11.92 34.50
N ASP A 37 -9.80 -12.95 33.69
CA ASP A 37 -9.02 -13.15 32.46
C ASP A 37 -9.36 -12.05 31.43
N TYR A 38 -8.33 -11.56 30.74
CA TYR A 38 -8.54 -10.62 29.65
C TYR A 38 -9.24 -11.32 28.49
N HIS A 39 -10.26 -10.70 27.91
CA HIS A 39 -11.05 -11.25 26.80
C HIS A 39 -11.57 -10.12 25.88
N ARG A 40 -12.29 -10.44 24.80
CA ARG A 40 -12.81 -9.44 23.85
C ARG A 40 -14.33 -9.39 23.78
N ALA A 41 -14.82 -8.21 23.45
CA ALA A 41 -16.19 -7.95 23.05
C ALA A 41 -16.24 -6.95 21.89
N VAL A 42 -17.42 -6.85 21.28
CA VAL A 42 -17.72 -5.93 20.19
C VAL A 42 -18.76 -4.92 20.64
N HIS A 43 -18.57 -3.68 20.23
CA HIS A 43 -19.50 -2.58 20.47
C HIS A 43 -19.89 -1.95 19.14
N THR A 44 -21.11 -2.18 18.69
CA THR A 44 -21.62 -1.64 17.44
C THR A 44 -22.48 -0.41 17.70
N TRP A 45 -22.17 0.68 16.99
CA TRP A 45 -22.95 1.91 16.99
C TRP A 45 -23.62 2.12 15.64
N ILE A 46 -24.91 2.47 15.64
CA ILE A 46 -25.63 2.93 14.46
C ILE A 46 -25.82 4.44 14.57
N TYR A 47 -25.28 5.16 13.58
CA TYR A 47 -25.42 6.60 13.43
C TYR A 47 -26.27 6.93 12.20
N SER A 48 -27.26 7.80 12.36
CA SER A 48 -28.05 8.30 11.25
C SER A 48 -27.55 9.66 10.75
N GLU A 49 -27.09 9.70 9.51
CA GLU A 49 -26.48 10.88 8.89
C GLU A 49 -27.48 12.04 8.73
N SER A 50 -28.72 11.78 8.32
CA SER A 50 -29.70 12.85 8.09
C SER A 50 -30.26 13.51 9.35
N THR A 51 -30.21 12.82 10.51
CA THR A 51 -30.70 13.38 11.79
C THR A 51 -29.59 13.72 12.78
N GLY A 52 -28.38 13.18 12.60
CA GLY A 52 -27.28 13.35 13.56
C GLY A 52 -27.50 12.58 14.87
N GLU A 53 -28.28 11.51 14.83
CA GLU A 53 -28.69 10.73 16.01
C GLU A 53 -28.02 9.36 16.05
N LEU A 54 -27.84 8.85 17.27
CA LEU A 54 -27.39 7.49 17.55
C LEU A 54 -28.59 6.61 17.93
N LEU A 55 -28.60 5.36 17.47
CA LEU A 55 -29.54 4.36 17.95
C LEU A 55 -29.05 3.80 19.29
N LEU A 56 -29.91 3.81 20.30
CA LEU A 56 -29.70 3.14 21.58
C LEU A 56 -30.70 2.01 21.77
N GLN A 57 -30.27 0.96 22.49
CA GLN A 57 -31.14 -0.13 22.90
C GLN A 57 -31.42 -0.05 24.40
N ARG A 58 -32.61 -0.49 24.84
CA ARG A 58 -32.94 -0.64 26.27
C ARG A 58 -32.79 -2.09 26.67
N ARG A 59 -31.82 -2.37 27.53
CA ARG A 59 -31.50 -3.73 28.00
C ARG A 59 -32.73 -4.38 28.65
N SER A 60 -32.92 -5.67 28.42
CA SER A 60 -34.00 -6.44 29.02
C SER A 60 -33.85 -6.50 30.55
N ALA A 61 -34.98 -6.65 31.26
CA ALA A 61 -34.99 -6.67 32.72
C ALA A 61 -34.33 -7.93 33.30
N CYS A 62 -34.12 -8.97 32.48
CA CYS A 62 -33.49 -10.22 32.89
C CYS A 62 -31.96 -10.27 32.66
N LYS A 63 -31.32 -9.17 32.23
CA LYS A 63 -29.86 -9.12 32.05
C LYS A 63 -29.13 -9.07 33.38
N ASP A 64 -28.02 -9.80 33.46
CA ASP A 64 -27.15 -9.87 34.64
C ASP A 64 -26.40 -8.56 34.92
N SER A 65 -26.29 -7.68 33.91
CA SER A 65 -25.64 -6.37 33.99
C SER A 65 -26.57 -5.28 33.45
N TRP A 66 -26.71 -4.21 34.25
CA TRP A 66 -27.44 -2.98 33.92
C TRP A 66 -28.87 -3.18 33.38
N PRO A 67 -29.72 -4.01 34.03
CA PRO A 67 -31.05 -4.33 33.52
C PRO A 67 -31.95 -3.08 33.42
N GLY A 68 -32.63 -2.93 32.29
CA GLY A 68 -33.58 -1.84 32.04
C GLY A 68 -32.96 -0.49 31.66
N LEU A 69 -31.63 -0.36 31.65
CA LEU A 69 -30.94 0.86 31.24
C LEU A 69 -30.79 0.97 29.72
N TRP A 70 -30.67 2.20 29.23
CA TRP A 70 -30.32 2.50 27.84
C TRP A 70 -28.82 2.32 27.62
N ASP A 71 -28.50 1.56 26.57
CA ASP A 71 -27.16 1.13 26.20
C ASP A 71 -26.91 1.44 24.72
N ILE A 72 -25.69 1.19 24.26
CA ILE A 72 -25.24 1.35 22.88
C ILE A 72 -26.09 0.52 21.89
N SER A 73 -25.90 0.66 20.58
CA SER A 73 -26.81 0.03 19.61
C SER A 73 -26.82 -1.51 19.72
N SER A 74 -25.65 -2.14 19.78
CA SER A 74 -25.52 -3.58 20.05
C SER A 74 -24.16 -3.91 20.66
N ALA A 75 -24.11 -4.89 21.57
CA ALA A 75 -22.90 -5.27 22.29
C ALA A 75 -22.89 -6.74 22.70
N GLY A 76 -21.76 -7.44 22.51
CA GLY A 76 -21.63 -8.82 22.95
C GLY A 76 -20.18 -9.32 22.96
N HIS A 77 -19.95 -10.47 23.60
CA HIS A 77 -18.62 -11.05 23.69
C HIS A 77 -18.24 -11.69 22.35
N ILE A 78 -16.93 -11.73 22.06
CA ILE A 78 -16.40 -12.54 20.96
C ILE A 78 -16.26 -13.97 21.46
N SER A 79 -17.07 -14.88 20.91
CA SER A 79 -16.96 -16.31 21.20
C SER A 79 -15.58 -16.84 20.78
N ALA A 80 -15.09 -17.86 21.47
CA ALA A 80 -13.79 -18.46 21.20
C ALA A 80 -13.66 -18.90 19.73
N GLY A 81 -12.65 -18.39 19.03
CA GLY A 81 -12.42 -18.64 17.61
C GLY A 81 -13.21 -17.76 16.62
N ASP A 82 -14.16 -16.95 17.08
CA ASP A 82 -14.88 -16.01 16.20
C ASP A 82 -14.05 -14.77 15.90
N SER A 83 -14.32 -14.16 14.73
CA SER A 83 -13.76 -12.86 14.40
C SER A 83 -14.56 -11.74 15.05
N SER A 84 -13.89 -10.60 15.21
CA SER A 84 -14.50 -9.37 15.71
C SER A 84 -15.66 -8.91 14.82
N LEU A 85 -15.43 -8.80 13.51
CA LEU A 85 -16.47 -8.36 12.58
C LEU A 85 -17.64 -9.35 12.49
N PHE A 86 -17.37 -10.65 12.51
CA PHE A 86 -18.41 -11.68 12.54
C PHE A 86 -19.28 -11.54 13.80
N SER A 87 -18.65 -11.38 14.97
CA SER A 87 -19.38 -11.17 16.23
C SER A 87 -20.21 -9.90 16.19
N ALA A 88 -19.67 -8.78 15.67
CA ALA A 88 -20.41 -7.53 15.53
C ALA A 88 -21.67 -7.67 14.65
N ARG A 89 -21.58 -8.45 13.57
CA ARG A 89 -22.72 -8.77 12.69
C ARG A 89 -23.74 -9.68 13.38
N ARG A 90 -23.26 -10.73 14.05
CA ARG A 90 -24.10 -11.70 14.78
C ARG A 90 -24.90 -11.02 15.88
N GLU A 91 -24.23 -10.26 16.76
CA GLU A 91 -24.89 -9.56 17.87
C GLU A 91 -25.92 -8.55 17.36
N LEU A 92 -25.60 -7.82 16.28
CA LEU A 92 -26.55 -6.88 15.68
C LEU A 92 -27.79 -7.58 15.09
N GLU A 93 -27.61 -8.75 14.49
CA GLU A 93 -28.71 -9.56 13.99
C GLU A 93 -29.55 -10.16 15.12
N GLU A 94 -28.90 -10.74 16.13
CA GLU A 94 -29.56 -11.39 17.27
C GLU A 94 -30.36 -10.38 18.11
N GLU A 95 -29.73 -9.26 18.49
CA GLU A 95 -30.35 -8.27 19.38
C GLU A 95 -31.43 -7.43 18.67
N LEU A 96 -31.16 -6.99 17.43
CA LEU A 96 -31.96 -5.99 16.73
C LEU A 96 -32.67 -6.50 15.46
N GLY A 97 -32.29 -7.67 14.95
CA GLY A 97 -32.81 -8.21 13.69
C GLY A 97 -32.29 -7.47 12.46
N ILE A 98 -31.10 -6.86 12.53
CA ILE A 98 -30.48 -6.14 11.42
C ILE A 98 -29.36 -6.97 10.80
N ARG A 99 -29.50 -7.27 9.50
CA ARG A 99 -28.52 -7.99 8.69
C ARG A 99 -27.78 -7.03 7.77
N LEU A 100 -26.48 -6.90 7.97
CA LEU A 100 -25.62 -6.03 7.17
C LEU A 100 -24.38 -6.80 6.68
N PRO A 101 -23.89 -6.46 5.47
CA PRO A 101 -22.63 -6.99 4.93
C PRO A 101 -21.41 -6.43 5.68
N ASN A 102 -20.25 -7.05 5.45
CA ASN A 102 -18.97 -6.68 6.09
C ASN A 102 -18.62 -5.19 5.89
N ASP A 103 -18.86 -4.68 4.69
CA ASP A 103 -18.58 -3.30 4.32
C ASP A 103 -19.55 -2.28 4.93
N ALA A 104 -20.52 -2.68 5.74
CA ALA A 104 -21.31 -1.72 6.53
C ALA A 104 -20.63 -1.29 7.83
N PHE A 105 -19.61 -2.03 8.28
CA PHE A 105 -19.01 -1.89 9.61
C PHE A 105 -17.62 -1.28 9.51
N GLU A 106 -17.43 -0.10 10.09
CA GLU A 106 -16.12 0.51 10.23
C GLU A 106 -15.57 0.26 11.64
N LEU A 107 -14.45 -0.47 11.74
CA LEU A 107 -13.71 -0.55 13.01
C LEU A 107 -13.04 0.80 13.29
N LEU A 108 -13.51 1.53 14.29
CA LEU A 108 -12.96 2.84 14.64
C LEU A 108 -11.72 2.73 15.55
N PHE A 109 -11.82 1.92 16.60
CA PHE A 109 -10.76 1.70 17.57
C PHE A 109 -11.05 0.52 18.50
N VAL A 110 -10.01 0.08 19.21
CA VAL A 110 -10.09 -0.91 20.28
C VAL A 110 -9.67 -0.25 21.60
N TYR A 111 -10.35 -0.56 22.70
CA TYR A 111 -9.94 -0.10 24.03
C TYR A 111 -10.12 -1.15 25.11
N LEU A 112 -9.30 -1.12 26.15
CA LEU A 112 -9.44 -1.98 27.33
C LEU A 112 -10.35 -1.30 28.37
N GLN A 113 -11.36 -2.01 28.84
CA GLN A 113 -12.19 -1.66 29.98
C GLN A 113 -11.94 -2.65 31.11
N GLU A 114 -11.50 -2.15 32.27
CA GLU A 114 -11.34 -2.94 33.48
C GLU A 114 -12.39 -2.47 34.49
N CYS A 115 -13.38 -3.32 34.80
CA CYS A 115 -14.41 -3.01 35.77
C CYS A 115 -14.74 -4.19 36.68
N VAL A 116 -15.17 -3.89 37.91
CA VAL A 116 -15.57 -4.90 38.89
C VAL A 116 -16.98 -4.59 39.34
N ILE A 117 -17.91 -5.48 39.02
CA ILE A 117 -19.34 -5.34 39.35
C ILE A 117 -19.79 -6.44 40.32
N ASN A 118 -21.04 -6.37 40.79
CA ASN A 118 -21.64 -7.35 41.70
C ASN A 118 -20.81 -7.59 42.97
N ASN A 119 -20.32 -6.52 43.60
CA ASN A 119 -19.53 -6.56 44.84
C ASN A 119 -18.25 -7.42 44.77
N GLY A 120 -17.60 -7.50 43.61
CA GLY A 120 -16.35 -8.24 43.44
C GLY A 120 -16.50 -9.64 42.87
N ALA A 121 -17.72 -10.08 42.57
CA ALA A 121 -17.99 -11.41 42.01
C ALA A 121 -17.86 -11.48 40.47
N PHE A 122 -17.76 -10.33 39.80
CA PHE A 122 -17.65 -10.24 38.35
C PHE A 122 -16.56 -9.24 37.98
N ILE A 123 -15.44 -9.73 37.47
CA ILE A 123 -14.26 -8.96 37.07
C ILE A 123 -14.22 -8.94 35.54
N ASN A 124 -14.60 -7.79 34.96
CA ASN A 124 -14.62 -7.60 33.51
C ASN A 124 -13.32 -6.92 33.06
N ASN A 125 -12.42 -7.67 32.43
CA ASN A 125 -11.19 -7.16 31.83
C ASN A 125 -11.29 -7.30 30.30
N GLU A 126 -12.01 -6.38 29.67
CA GLU A 126 -12.56 -6.57 28.34
C GLU A 126 -11.95 -5.60 27.32
N TYR A 127 -11.40 -6.14 26.24
CA TYR A 127 -11.02 -5.38 25.06
C TYR A 127 -12.23 -5.22 24.14
N ASN A 128 -12.67 -3.97 23.97
CA ASN A 128 -13.85 -3.61 23.22
C ASN A 128 -13.48 -3.10 21.82
N ASP A 129 -13.86 -3.86 20.80
CA ASP A 129 -13.72 -3.49 19.41
C ASP A 129 -14.93 -2.64 18.99
N VAL A 130 -14.71 -1.36 18.73
CA VAL A 130 -15.79 -0.39 18.48
C VAL A 130 -16.03 -0.21 16.99
N TYR A 131 -17.20 -0.67 16.54
CA TYR A 131 -17.68 -0.52 15.17
C TYR A 131 -18.69 0.61 15.02
N LEU A 132 -18.65 1.28 13.88
CA LEU A 132 -19.65 2.25 13.45
C LEU A 132 -20.32 1.79 12.16
N VAL A 133 -21.65 1.73 12.19
CA VAL A 133 -22.53 1.60 11.03
C VAL A 133 -23.16 2.97 10.77
N THR A 134 -22.99 3.48 9.55
CA THR A 134 -23.54 4.79 9.17
C THR A 134 -24.72 4.61 8.22
N THR A 135 -25.92 4.97 8.66
CA THR A 135 -27.14 4.94 7.85
C THR A 135 -27.48 6.33 7.33
N LEU A 136 -28.10 6.42 6.16
CA LEU A 136 -28.48 7.71 5.58
C LEU A 136 -29.68 8.32 6.33
N ALA A 137 -30.59 7.48 6.82
CA ALA A 137 -31.77 7.87 7.58
C ALA A 137 -32.04 6.90 8.74
N PRO A 138 -32.86 7.31 9.73
CA PRO A 138 -33.22 6.44 10.83
C PRO A 138 -34.00 5.21 10.31
N ILE A 139 -33.64 4.04 10.82
CA ILE A 139 -34.40 2.79 10.59
C ILE A 139 -35.77 2.93 11.26
N PRO A 140 -36.89 2.68 10.56
CA PRO A 140 -38.22 2.70 11.16
C PRO A 140 -38.32 1.74 12.35
N LEU A 141 -38.95 2.18 13.45
CA LEU A 141 -38.99 1.40 14.69
C LEU A 141 -39.69 0.04 14.53
N GLU A 142 -40.62 -0.06 13.60
CA GLU A 142 -41.34 -1.30 13.24
C GLU A 142 -40.52 -2.30 12.40
N ALA A 143 -39.36 -1.88 11.90
CA ALA A 143 -38.45 -2.71 11.09
C ALA A 143 -37.58 -3.65 11.95
N PHE A 144 -37.38 -3.29 13.23
CA PHE A 144 -36.57 -4.07 14.17
C PHE A 144 -37.28 -5.37 14.58
N THR A 145 -36.50 -6.42 14.79
CA THR A 145 -36.95 -7.66 15.42
C THR A 145 -36.14 -7.88 16.68
N LEU A 146 -36.67 -7.40 17.81
CA LEU A 146 -35.95 -7.38 19.08
C LEU A 146 -35.99 -8.76 19.74
N GLN A 147 -34.84 -9.26 20.19
CA GLN A 147 -34.78 -10.44 21.03
C GLN A 147 -35.17 -10.09 22.46
N GLU A 148 -36.34 -10.53 22.92
CA GLU A 148 -36.91 -10.13 24.23
C GLU A 148 -36.03 -10.44 25.45
N SER A 149 -35.18 -11.48 25.38
CA SER A 149 -34.22 -11.80 26.44
C SER A 149 -33.07 -10.80 26.55
N GLU A 150 -32.82 -10.03 25.49
CA GLU A 150 -31.70 -9.11 25.35
C GLU A 150 -32.16 -7.65 25.37
N VAL A 151 -33.18 -7.33 24.57
CA VAL A 151 -33.61 -5.97 24.25
C VAL A 151 -35.11 -5.79 24.46
N SER A 152 -35.48 -4.69 25.13
CA SER A 152 -36.89 -4.36 25.40
C SER A 152 -37.43 -3.19 24.59
N ALA A 153 -36.57 -2.32 24.06
CA ALA A 153 -36.92 -1.18 23.23
C ALA A 153 -35.70 -0.61 22.51
N VAL A 154 -35.92 0.21 21.47
CA VAL A 154 -34.89 1.01 20.81
C VAL A 154 -35.35 2.46 20.66
N ARG A 155 -34.41 3.41 20.60
CA ARG A 155 -34.69 4.82 20.30
C ARG A 155 -33.51 5.52 19.65
N TYR A 156 -33.78 6.59 18.92
CA TYR A 156 -32.75 7.52 18.46
C TYR A 156 -32.58 8.66 19.47
N ILE A 157 -31.34 9.12 19.62
CA ILE A 157 -31.00 10.27 20.46
C ILE A 157 -29.92 11.13 19.78
N PRO A 158 -30.04 12.47 19.79
CA PRO A 158 -28.97 13.33 19.29
C PRO A 158 -27.67 13.13 20.08
N ILE A 159 -26.52 13.13 19.38
CA ILE A 159 -25.21 12.91 20.02
C ILE A 159 -24.97 13.88 21.19
N GLY A 160 -25.30 15.16 21.00
CA GLY A 160 -25.13 16.18 22.04
C GLY A 160 -26.00 15.96 23.28
N GLU A 161 -27.21 15.42 23.10
CA GLU A 161 -28.10 15.07 24.21
C GLU A 161 -27.56 13.86 24.97
N TYR A 162 -27.15 12.80 24.25
CA TYR A 162 -26.58 11.62 24.87
C TYR A 162 -25.28 11.93 25.65
N LYS A 163 -24.37 12.73 25.07
CA LYS A 163 -23.20 13.25 25.77
C LYS A 163 -23.56 13.95 27.08
N SER A 164 -24.61 14.78 27.04
CA SER A 164 -25.06 15.54 28.22
C SER A 164 -25.67 14.63 29.29
N SER A 165 -26.45 13.62 28.89
CA SER A 165 -27.00 12.61 29.80
C SER A 165 -25.90 11.85 30.53
N LEU A 166 -24.89 11.34 29.79
CA LEU A 166 -23.73 10.70 30.38
C LEU A 166 -22.99 11.67 31.33
N ALA A 167 -22.80 12.94 30.94
CA ALA A 167 -22.09 13.95 31.73
C ALA A 167 -22.77 14.24 33.07
N SER A 168 -24.10 14.18 33.07
CA SER A 168 -24.92 14.38 34.27
C SER A 168 -25.04 13.15 35.16
N GLY A 169 -24.54 11.98 34.72
CA GLY A 169 -24.72 10.72 35.43
C GLY A 169 -26.17 10.24 35.46
N ASP A 170 -26.93 10.46 34.38
CA ASP A 170 -28.34 10.07 34.31
C ASP A 170 -28.50 8.56 34.50
N GLU A 171 -29.18 8.17 35.58
CA GLU A 171 -29.37 6.79 36.02
C GLU A 171 -30.16 5.93 35.01
N GLN A 172 -30.78 6.52 33.98
CA GLN A 172 -31.45 5.78 32.91
C GLN A 172 -30.50 5.14 31.90
N TYR A 173 -29.20 5.49 31.92
CA TYR A 173 -28.21 5.01 30.95
C TYR A 173 -27.12 4.17 31.63
N VAL A 174 -26.54 3.24 30.88
CA VAL A 174 -25.33 2.52 31.31
C VAL A 174 -24.23 3.56 31.58
N PRO A 175 -23.55 3.51 32.76
CA PRO A 175 -22.66 4.57 33.20
C PRO A 175 -21.30 4.49 32.51
N TYR A 176 -21.26 4.89 31.24
CA TYR A 176 -20.02 5.08 30.50
C TYR A 176 -19.35 6.41 30.88
N GLU A 177 -18.03 6.41 30.95
CA GLU A 177 -17.27 7.61 31.27
C GLU A 177 -17.32 8.63 30.13
N VAL A 178 -17.70 9.86 30.48
CA VAL A 178 -17.93 10.97 29.53
C VAL A 178 -16.65 11.54 28.99
N ASP A 179 -15.56 11.45 29.74
CA ASP A 179 -14.19 11.77 29.31
C ASP A 179 -13.42 10.49 28.89
N GLY A 180 -14.14 9.37 28.80
CA GLY A 180 -13.61 8.07 28.45
C GLY A 180 -13.61 7.79 26.94
N GLN A 181 -13.65 6.52 26.59
CA GLN A 181 -13.33 6.05 25.24
C GLN A 181 -14.39 6.43 24.19
N TYR A 182 -15.65 6.65 24.57
CA TYR A 182 -16.70 7.08 23.63
C TYR A 182 -16.62 8.56 23.23
N VAL A 183 -15.87 9.40 23.95
CA VAL A 183 -15.51 10.74 23.45
C VAL A 183 -14.87 10.63 22.09
N ARG A 184 -13.96 9.67 21.92
CA ARG A 184 -13.25 9.46 20.66
C ARG A 184 -14.23 9.17 19.52
N LEU A 185 -15.23 8.30 19.74
CA LEU A 185 -16.28 8.03 18.75
C LEU A 185 -17.05 9.29 18.39
N PHE A 186 -17.50 10.05 19.39
CA PHE A 186 -18.27 11.26 19.11
C PHE A 186 -17.45 12.32 18.41
N THR A 187 -16.18 12.51 18.78
CA THR A 187 -15.25 13.43 18.11
C THR A 187 -15.04 13.01 16.67
N ILE A 188 -14.84 11.72 16.39
CA ILE A 188 -14.71 11.19 15.03
C ILE A 188 -15.96 11.52 14.19
N ILE A 189 -17.16 11.29 14.72
CA ILE A 189 -18.42 11.59 13.99
C ILE A 189 -18.54 13.12 13.79
N GLU A 190 -18.33 13.91 14.84
CA GLU A 190 -18.41 15.37 14.75
C GLU A 190 -17.42 15.94 13.73
N GLU A 191 -16.18 15.48 13.71
CA GLU A 191 -15.16 15.94 12.74
C GLU A 191 -15.51 15.57 11.29
N ARG A 192 -16.11 14.39 11.06
CA ARG A 192 -16.53 13.95 9.72
C ARG A 192 -17.64 14.82 9.13
N TYR A 193 -18.60 15.19 9.97
CA TYR A 193 -19.81 15.91 9.56
C TYR A 193 -19.77 17.42 9.85
N LYS A 194 -18.71 17.91 10.50
CA LYS A 194 -18.45 19.34 10.65
C LYS A 194 -18.04 19.94 9.32
N GLU A 195 -19.00 20.59 8.66
CA GLU A 195 -18.78 21.19 7.35
C GLU A 195 -17.82 22.39 7.42
N ASN A 196 -16.57 22.17 7.01
CA ASN A 196 -15.72 23.23 6.47
C ASN A 196 -15.21 22.79 5.09
N ILE A 197 -16.12 22.82 4.11
CA ILE A 197 -15.86 22.40 2.73
C ILE A 197 -14.70 23.20 2.13
N GLU A 198 -14.58 24.49 2.46
CA GLU A 198 -13.49 25.34 1.98
C GLU A 198 -12.12 24.86 2.47
N SER A 199 -11.97 24.64 3.79
CA SER A 199 -10.73 24.13 4.38
C SER A 199 -10.36 22.74 3.84
N ARG A 200 -11.35 21.83 3.70
CA ARG A 200 -11.11 20.49 3.12
C ARG A 200 -10.68 20.58 1.65
N SER A 201 -11.32 21.47 0.88
CA SER A 201 -10.98 21.69 -0.53
C SER A 201 -9.56 22.25 -0.68
N LEU A 202 -9.18 23.23 0.15
CA LEU A 202 -7.84 23.81 0.15
C LEU A 202 -6.78 22.76 0.51
N SER A 203 -7.05 21.91 1.51
CA SER A 203 -6.17 20.82 1.90
C SER A 203 -5.95 19.83 0.76
N LEU A 204 -7.02 19.32 0.15
CA LEU A 204 -6.93 18.40 -1.00
C LEU A 204 -6.22 19.07 -2.18
N GLN A 205 -6.49 20.34 -2.46
CA GLN A 205 -5.80 21.07 -3.53
C GLN A 205 -4.29 21.18 -3.26
N LYS A 206 -3.87 21.46 -2.01
CA LYS A 206 -2.45 21.48 -1.63
C LYS A 206 -1.82 20.10 -1.86
N GLN A 207 -2.51 19.02 -1.48
CA GLN A 207 -2.04 17.66 -1.67
C GLN A 207 -1.92 17.28 -3.15
N ILE A 208 -2.91 17.63 -3.98
CA ILE A 208 -2.91 17.40 -5.43
C ILE A 208 -1.80 18.21 -6.12
N ASN A 209 -1.54 19.45 -5.69
CA ASN A 209 -0.50 20.31 -6.28
C ASN A 209 0.92 19.75 -6.09
N ARG A 210 1.11 18.74 -5.23
CA ARG A 210 2.36 17.97 -5.15
C ARG A 210 2.58 17.07 -6.37
N TYR A 211 1.57 16.89 -7.22
CA TYR A 211 1.66 16.13 -8.46
C TYR A 211 1.45 17.05 -9.68
N ALA A 212 2.48 17.19 -10.52
CA ALA A 212 2.34 17.91 -11.78
C ALA A 212 1.57 17.06 -12.79
N ALA A 213 0.44 17.55 -13.31
CA ALA A 213 -0.29 16.83 -14.35
C ALA A 213 0.45 16.92 -15.70
N ILE A 214 0.86 15.78 -16.26
CA ILE A 214 1.69 15.71 -17.48
C ILE A 214 1.01 14.91 -18.58
N HIS A 215 0.80 15.53 -19.74
CA HIS A 215 0.32 14.80 -20.91
C HIS A 215 1.46 14.03 -21.59
N LEU A 216 1.35 12.71 -21.63
CA LEU A 216 2.31 11.85 -22.31
C LEU A 216 1.82 11.53 -23.72
N ASN A 217 2.64 11.87 -24.71
CA ASN A 217 2.35 11.68 -26.13
C ASN A 217 3.55 11.03 -26.84
N PRO A 218 3.89 9.77 -26.51
CA PRO A 218 5.01 9.11 -27.16
C PRO A 218 4.72 8.88 -28.64
N GLU A 219 5.76 8.98 -29.47
CA GLU A 219 5.65 8.66 -30.89
C GLU A 219 5.53 7.14 -31.08
N MET A 220 4.58 6.71 -31.91
CA MET A 220 4.37 5.29 -32.25
C MET A 220 5.13 4.88 -33.54
N THR A 221 6.20 5.60 -33.86
CA THR A 221 7.01 5.37 -35.07
C THR A 221 7.68 4.00 -35.00
N GLY A 222 7.56 3.22 -36.08
CA GLY A 222 8.17 1.89 -36.18
C GLY A 222 7.28 0.73 -35.72
N LEU A 223 6.08 0.98 -35.19
CA LEU A 223 5.08 -0.07 -35.02
C LEU A 223 4.52 -0.52 -36.38
N SER A 224 4.40 -1.84 -36.57
CA SER A 224 3.66 -2.41 -37.71
C SER A 224 2.16 -2.13 -37.58
N GLU A 225 1.39 -2.34 -38.65
CA GLU A 225 -0.07 -2.19 -38.57
C GLU A 225 -0.68 -3.25 -37.65
N GLY A 226 -0.21 -4.51 -37.70
CA GLY A 226 -0.67 -5.56 -36.79
C GLY A 226 -0.37 -5.24 -35.32
N ASP A 227 0.79 -4.67 -35.01
CA ASP A 227 1.15 -4.28 -33.64
C ASP A 227 0.35 -3.08 -33.13
N LYS A 228 -0.06 -2.15 -34.02
CA LYS A 228 -1.00 -1.06 -33.66
C LYS A 228 -2.40 -1.58 -33.37
N GLU A 229 -2.88 -2.57 -34.12
CA GLU A 229 -4.16 -3.23 -33.85
C GLU A 229 -4.10 -4.04 -32.54
N ALA A 230 -2.99 -4.77 -32.32
CA ALA A 230 -2.75 -5.50 -31.08
C ALA A 230 -2.72 -4.57 -29.86
N LEU A 231 -2.09 -3.39 -29.98
CA LEU A 231 -2.00 -2.39 -28.92
C LEU A 231 -3.37 -2.03 -28.33
N ALA A 232 -4.42 -1.89 -29.14
CA ALA A 232 -5.75 -1.56 -28.62
C ALA A 232 -6.27 -2.63 -27.64
N TYR A 233 -6.01 -3.90 -27.92
CA TYR A 233 -6.39 -5.01 -27.03
C TYR A 233 -5.45 -5.12 -25.82
N VAL A 234 -4.16 -4.84 -25.98
CA VAL A 234 -3.22 -4.75 -24.85
C VAL A 234 -3.65 -3.67 -23.86
N LEU A 235 -4.09 -2.49 -24.34
CA LEU A 235 -4.61 -1.43 -23.47
C LEU A 235 -5.88 -1.87 -22.73
N LYS A 236 -6.80 -2.57 -23.41
CA LYS A 236 -8.00 -3.13 -22.78
C LYS A 236 -7.66 -4.18 -21.70
N ALA A 237 -6.68 -5.04 -21.95
CA ALA A 237 -6.18 -5.98 -20.94
C ALA A 237 -5.54 -5.23 -19.75
N SER A 238 -4.75 -4.18 -20.03
CA SER A 238 -4.10 -3.36 -19.00
C SER A 238 -5.13 -2.68 -18.09
N MET A 239 -6.24 -2.18 -18.62
CA MET A 239 -7.33 -1.60 -17.81
C MET A 239 -7.96 -2.60 -16.82
N VAL A 240 -7.90 -3.90 -17.10
CA VAL A 240 -8.37 -4.92 -16.15
C VAL A 240 -7.44 -5.04 -14.94
N MET A 241 -6.15 -4.73 -15.09
CA MET A 241 -5.20 -4.72 -13.96
C MET A 241 -5.58 -3.66 -12.93
N ASP A 242 -6.14 -2.53 -13.37
CA ASP A 242 -6.72 -1.53 -12.47
C ASP A 242 -7.82 -2.14 -11.59
N ASP A 243 -8.79 -2.84 -12.20
CA ASP A 243 -9.90 -3.47 -11.48
C ASP A 243 -9.40 -4.43 -10.40
N ILE A 244 -8.44 -5.30 -10.75
CA ILE A 244 -7.86 -6.27 -9.80
C ILE A 244 -7.08 -5.54 -8.70
N PHE A 245 -6.28 -4.54 -9.04
CA PHE A 245 -5.47 -3.83 -8.06
C PHE A 245 -6.29 -3.05 -7.03
N TYR A 246 -7.43 -2.47 -7.44
CA TYR A 246 -8.35 -1.84 -6.48
C TYR A 246 -8.84 -2.86 -5.44
N GLU A 247 -9.22 -4.07 -5.89
CA GLU A 247 -9.65 -5.16 -5.03
C GLU A 247 -8.51 -5.69 -4.14
N GLN A 248 -7.28 -5.80 -4.66
CA GLN A 248 -6.09 -6.18 -3.88
C GLN A 248 -5.80 -5.18 -2.75
N THR A 249 -6.02 -3.89 -2.99
CA THR A 249 -5.79 -2.82 -2.01
C THR A 249 -6.77 -2.90 -0.85
N TRP A 250 -8.08 -3.04 -1.14
CA TRP A 250 -9.14 -3.19 -0.15
C TRP A 250 -10.42 -3.69 -0.82
N ASP A 251 -11.14 -4.62 -0.17
CA ASP A 251 -12.33 -5.28 -0.70
C ASP A 251 -13.40 -4.30 -1.23
N SER A 252 -13.69 -3.22 -0.50
CA SER A 252 -14.71 -2.24 -0.90
C SER A 252 -14.18 -1.06 -1.73
N ASN A 253 -12.88 -1.06 -2.05
CA ASN A 253 -12.25 0.01 -2.84
C ASN A 253 -12.84 0.16 -4.25
N PRO A 254 -13.21 -0.91 -4.99
CA PRO A 254 -13.89 -0.78 -6.28
C PRO A 254 -15.22 0.00 -6.16
N THR A 255 -15.99 -0.25 -5.10
CA THR A 255 -17.25 0.49 -4.85
C THR A 255 -16.95 1.98 -4.60
N LEU A 256 -15.94 2.29 -3.78
CA LEU A 256 -15.54 3.67 -3.49
C LEU A 256 -15.08 4.39 -4.76
N ARG A 257 -14.24 3.75 -5.59
CA ARG A 257 -13.79 4.27 -6.89
C ARG A 257 -14.96 4.69 -7.76
N ASP A 258 -15.91 3.78 -7.98
CA ASP A 258 -17.02 3.99 -8.90
C ASP A 258 -17.90 5.14 -8.41
N TRP A 259 -18.20 5.16 -7.11
CA TRP A 259 -18.93 6.26 -6.48
C TRP A 259 -18.25 7.62 -6.64
N LEU A 260 -16.96 7.71 -6.34
CA LEU A 260 -16.20 8.96 -6.47
C LEU A 260 -16.15 9.44 -7.93
N LYS A 261 -15.97 8.52 -8.88
CA LYS A 261 -15.93 8.81 -10.30
C LYS A 261 -17.27 9.37 -10.80
N GLU A 262 -18.37 8.68 -10.48
CA GLU A 262 -19.73 9.08 -10.87
C GLU A 262 -20.11 10.44 -10.27
N ASN A 263 -19.71 10.69 -9.03
CA ASN A 263 -20.02 11.93 -8.32
C ASN A 263 -18.99 13.06 -8.56
N SER A 264 -17.91 12.82 -9.30
CA SER A 264 -16.80 13.76 -9.48
C SER A 264 -17.21 15.11 -10.08
N SER A 265 -18.30 15.16 -10.85
CA SER A 265 -18.80 16.36 -11.52
C SER A 265 -19.80 17.19 -10.69
N THR A 266 -20.23 16.67 -9.53
CA THR A 266 -21.33 17.27 -8.73
C THR A 266 -20.91 18.50 -7.92
N SER A 267 -19.63 18.61 -7.54
CA SER A 267 -19.09 19.75 -6.79
C SER A 267 -17.57 19.84 -6.93
N VAL A 268 -16.99 21.00 -6.57
CA VAL A 268 -15.52 21.18 -6.58
C VAL A 268 -14.84 20.19 -5.63
N ILE A 269 -15.35 20.02 -4.41
CA ILE A 269 -14.78 19.08 -3.45
C ILE A 269 -14.83 17.64 -3.98
N ASN A 270 -15.93 17.22 -4.61
CA ASN A 270 -16.04 15.86 -5.16
C ASN A 270 -15.09 15.64 -6.34
N ARG A 271 -14.85 16.67 -7.17
CA ARG A 271 -13.80 16.64 -8.20
C ARG A 271 -12.42 16.45 -7.57
N LEU A 272 -12.09 17.18 -6.51
CA LEU A 272 -10.80 17.08 -5.82
C LEU A 272 -10.61 15.71 -5.16
N LYS A 273 -11.66 15.17 -4.52
CA LYS A 273 -11.66 13.81 -3.97
C LYS A 273 -11.35 12.78 -5.06
N TRP A 274 -12.04 12.84 -6.19
CA TRP A 274 -11.79 11.94 -7.31
C TRP A 274 -10.38 12.09 -7.87
N LEU A 275 -9.89 13.32 -8.09
CA LEU A 275 -8.54 13.55 -8.62
C LEU A 275 -7.48 12.95 -7.70
N TYR A 276 -7.54 13.22 -6.40
CA TYR A 276 -6.53 12.70 -5.46
C TYR A 276 -6.68 11.19 -5.25
N TYR A 277 -7.91 10.67 -5.21
CA TYR A 277 -8.17 9.23 -5.21
C TYR A 277 -7.58 8.55 -6.44
N SER A 278 -7.75 9.11 -7.64
CA SER A 278 -7.25 8.51 -8.89
C SER A 278 -5.72 8.41 -8.94
N ILE A 279 -5.02 9.33 -8.27
CA ILE A 279 -3.56 9.29 -8.12
C ILE A 279 -3.15 8.20 -7.14
N ASN A 280 -3.79 8.13 -5.96
CA ASN A 280 -3.39 7.21 -4.89
C ASN A 280 -4.00 5.80 -5.02
N LYS A 281 -4.97 5.62 -5.93
CA LYS A 281 -5.79 4.41 -6.14
C LYS A 281 -6.47 3.85 -4.88
N SER A 282 -6.59 4.68 -3.84
CA SER A 282 -7.10 4.31 -2.52
C SER A 282 -7.48 5.58 -1.74
N PRO A 283 -8.20 5.48 -0.60
CA PRO A 283 -8.49 6.62 0.26
C PRO A 283 -7.28 7.09 1.11
N TRP A 284 -6.12 6.44 0.98
CA TRP A 284 -4.91 6.73 1.73
C TRP A 284 -3.85 7.42 0.88
N SER A 285 -3.16 8.40 1.46
CA SER A 285 -2.18 9.23 0.76
C SER A 285 -0.80 8.55 0.67
N CYS A 286 -0.32 8.24 -0.53
CA CYS A 286 0.99 7.63 -0.74
C CYS A 286 2.17 8.53 -0.30
N LEU A 287 1.97 9.86 -0.30
CA LEU A 287 2.99 10.83 0.15
C LEU A 287 2.89 11.20 1.63
N ASP A 288 1.82 10.79 2.32
CA ASP A 288 1.60 11.12 3.73
C ASP A 288 1.48 9.84 4.57
N GLU A 289 2.37 8.88 4.36
CA GLU A 289 2.47 7.65 5.19
C GLU A 289 1.16 6.85 5.27
N ASN A 290 0.42 6.77 4.16
CA ASN A 290 -0.91 6.15 4.09
C ASN A 290 -1.95 6.77 5.05
N ASN A 291 -1.78 8.02 5.48
CA ASN A 291 -2.84 8.72 6.20
C ASN A 291 -4.09 8.86 5.32
N PRO A 292 -5.30 8.60 5.87
CA PRO A 292 -6.53 8.73 5.11
C PRO A 292 -6.83 10.19 4.81
N PHE A 293 -7.22 10.49 3.58
CA PHE A 293 -7.72 11.82 3.19
C PHE A 293 -9.24 11.81 2.92
N LEU A 294 -9.85 10.63 2.93
CA LEU A 294 -11.29 10.41 2.91
C LEU A 294 -11.73 9.73 4.20
N THR A 295 -13.02 9.82 4.51
CA THR A 295 -13.67 9.07 5.59
C THR A 295 -14.88 8.30 5.03
N THR A 296 -15.47 7.39 5.82
CA THR A 296 -16.72 6.70 5.44
C THR A 296 -17.86 7.65 5.06
N ALA A 297 -17.88 8.87 5.59
CA ALA A 297 -18.86 9.91 5.19
C ALA A 297 -18.71 10.35 3.73
N ASP A 298 -17.53 10.16 3.12
CA ASP A 298 -17.27 10.44 1.71
C ASP A 298 -17.54 9.24 0.79
N SER A 299 -17.89 8.08 1.36
CA SER A 299 -17.99 6.79 0.67
C SER A 299 -19.33 6.55 -0.02
N ALA A 300 -19.39 5.44 -0.75
CA ALA A 300 -20.55 4.99 -1.51
C ALA A 300 -21.79 4.75 -0.64
N VAL A 301 -22.96 5.09 -1.17
CA VAL A 301 -24.25 4.75 -0.57
C VAL A 301 -24.76 3.46 -1.20
N LYS A 302 -25.09 2.47 -0.37
CA LYS A 302 -25.67 1.19 -0.78
C LYS A 302 -27.06 1.02 -0.18
N LEU A 303 -27.98 0.44 -0.95
CA LEU A 303 -29.35 0.10 -0.52
C LEU A 303 -29.48 -1.41 -0.33
N LEU A 304 -29.89 -1.84 0.87
CA LEU A 304 -30.25 -3.22 1.18
C LEU A 304 -31.74 -3.31 1.46
N THR A 305 -32.46 -4.08 0.65
CA THR A 305 -33.93 -4.20 0.73
C THR A 305 -34.40 -5.20 1.80
N ASP A 306 -33.51 -6.09 2.23
CA ASP A 306 -33.75 -7.22 3.12
C ASP A 306 -32.90 -7.18 4.41
N ALA A 307 -32.29 -6.03 4.71
CA ALA A 307 -31.49 -5.83 5.92
C ALA A 307 -32.31 -5.98 7.22
N THR A 308 -33.63 -5.79 7.17
CA THR A 308 -34.51 -5.86 8.34
C THR A 308 -35.87 -6.43 7.95
N LYS A 309 -36.82 -6.49 8.91
CA LYS A 309 -38.21 -6.78 8.60
C LYS A 309 -38.76 -5.74 7.59
N PRO A 310 -39.50 -6.16 6.55
CA PRO A 310 -40.09 -5.24 5.58
C PRO A 310 -41.10 -4.28 6.24
N VAL A 311 -41.03 -3.01 5.86
CA VAL A 311 -41.96 -1.95 6.30
C VAL A 311 -42.66 -1.35 5.09
N SER A 312 -43.99 -1.19 5.18
CA SER A 312 -44.79 -0.67 4.06
C SER A 312 -44.36 0.75 3.68
N GLY A 313 -44.00 0.95 2.41
CA GLY A 313 -43.58 2.25 1.88
C GLY A 313 -42.11 2.61 2.13
N TRP A 314 -41.34 1.77 2.84
CA TRP A 314 -39.90 1.94 3.01
C TRP A 314 -39.14 0.99 2.09
N LYS A 315 -38.14 1.50 1.36
CA LYS A 315 -37.45 0.76 0.29
C LYS A 315 -36.39 -0.22 0.82
N GLY A 316 -35.96 -0.05 2.07
CA GLY A 316 -34.83 -0.75 2.65
C GLY A 316 -33.85 0.21 3.30
N LEU A 317 -32.77 -0.35 3.84
CA LEU A 317 -31.74 0.38 4.56
C LEU A 317 -30.68 0.92 3.61
N GLU A 318 -30.52 2.24 3.61
CA GLU A 318 -29.41 2.92 2.94
C GLU A 318 -28.28 3.14 3.95
N TYR A 319 -27.06 2.71 3.62
CA TYR A 319 -25.87 2.85 4.46
C TYR A 319 -24.64 3.28 3.65
N ARG A 320 -23.62 3.78 4.36
CA ARG A 320 -22.31 4.09 3.79
C ARG A 320 -21.41 2.86 3.81
N ALA A 321 -20.82 2.51 2.65
CA ALA A 321 -19.80 1.47 2.58
C ALA A 321 -18.53 1.93 3.31
N ALA A 322 -18.17 1.26 4.39
CA ALA A 322 -17.04 1.53 5.24
C ALA A 322 -15.70 1.14 4.60
N PHE A 323 -14.67 1.88 5.00
CA PHE A 323 -13.28 1.47 4.84
C PHE A 323 -12.52 1.87 6.11
N PRO A 324 -11.47 1.14 6.48
CA PRO A 324 -10.77 1.40 7.73
C PRO A 324 -9.98 2.70 7.65
N ALA A 325 -9.96 3.47 8.74
CA ALA A 325 -9.17 4.70 8.79
C ALA A 325 -7.67 4.42 8.60
N ILE A 326 -7.18 3.34 9.19
CA ILE A 326 -5.80 2.86 9.03
C ILE A 326 -5.79 1.84 7.90
N LYS A 327 -4.90 2.02 6.92
CA LYS A 327 -4.71 1.06 5.83
C LYS A 327 -4.32 -0.31 6.41
N PRO A 328 -5.03 -1.41 6.10
CA PRO A 328 -4.68 -2.73 6.59
C PRO A 328 -3.31 -3.16 6.08
N PRO A 329 -2.40 -3.65 6.95
CA PRO A 329 -1.04 -4.01 6.53
C PRO A 329 -1.03 -5.21 5.57
N GLY A 330 -2.00 -6.12 5.66
CA GLY A 330 -2.14 -7.25 4.74
C GLY A 330 -2.96 -6.93 3.48
N ALA A 331 -3.34 -5.66 3.28
CA ALA A 331 -4.29 -5.23 2.25
C ALA A 331 -5.51 -6.17 2.19
N ASN A 332 -5.90 -6.64 1.00
CA ASN A 332 -6.94 -7.66 0.82
C ASN A 332 -6.37 -9.06 0.52
N PHE A 333 -5.10 -9.33 0.85
CA PHE A 333 -4.48 -10.63 0.58
C PHE A 333 -4.74 -11.68 1.66
N TYR A 334 -5.09 -11.21 2.86
CA TYR A 334 -5.31 -12.03 4.04
C TYR A 334 -6.63 -11.64 4.71
N PRO A 335 -7.21 -12.50 5.55
CA PRO A 335 -8.33 -12.09 6.39
C PRO A 335 -7.92 -10.88 7.26
N PRO A 336 -8.76 -9.84 7.37
CA PRO A 336 -8.37 -8.58 8.03
C PRO A 336 -8.15 -8.73 9.55
N ASP A 337 -8.64 -9.82 10.13
CA ASP A 337 -8.52 -10.17 11.55
C ASP A 337 -7.35 -11.15 11.84
N MET A 338 -6.66 -11.62 10.80
CA MET A 338 -5.57 -12.58 10.93
C MET A 338 -4.29 -11.88 11.39
N ASP A 339 -3.71 -12.37 12.49
CA ASP A 339 -2.40 -11.92 12.94
C ASP A 339 -1.26 -12.87 12.46
N LYS A 340 -0.01 -12.44 12.64
CA LYS A 340 1.16 -13.23 12.22
C LYS A 340 1.25 -14.57 12.94
N LYS A 341 0.80 -14.66 14.19
CA LYS A 341 0.89 -15.88 15.00
C LYS A 341 -0.12 -16.91 14.52
N GLU A 342 -1.35 -16.49 14.19
CA GLU A 342 -2.36 -17.32 13.57
C GLU A 342 -1.85 -17.88 12.23
N PHE A 343 -1.31 -17.02 11.37
CA PHE A 343 -0.72 -17.46 10.09
C PHE A 343 0.38 -18.51 10.28
N GLU A 344 1.33 -18.28 11.19
CA GLU A 344 2.43 -19.23 11.41
C GLU A 344 1.95 -20.57 11.99
N LEU A 345 0.99 -20.55 12.91
CA LEU A 345 0.38 -21.77 13.45
C LEU A 345 -0.35 -22.54 12.35
N TRP A 346 -1.19 -21.87 11.55
CA TRP A 346 -1.89 -22.48 10.43
C TRP A 346 -0.91 -23.05 9.41
N LYS A 347 0.06 -22.25 8.95
CA LYS A 347 1.09 -22.68 8.00
C LYS A 347 1.85 -23.91 8.52
N SER A 348 2.22 -23.94 9.81
CA SER A 348 2.92 -25.10 10.40
C SER A 348 2.10 -26.40 10.42
N SER A 349 0.79 -26.30 10.26
CA SER A 349 -0.13 -27.45 10.19
C SER A 349 -0.27 -28.02 8.78
N LEU A 350 0.15 -27.26 7.76
CA LEU A 350 0.06 -27.63 6.35
C LEU A 350 1.20 -28.57 5.92
N SER A 351 1.02 -29.25 4.79
CA SER A 351 2.11 -30.01 4.15
C SER A 351 3.21 -29.10 3.61
N ASP A 352 4.42 -29.63 3.40
CA ASP A 352 5.56 -28.85 2.87
C ASP A 352 5.27 -28.15 1.52
N ALA A 353 4.37 -28.71 0.70
CA ALA A 353 3.97 -28.11 -0.56
C ALA A 353 3.04 -26.91 -0.34
N GLU A 354 2.00 -27.09 0.48
CA GLU A 354 1.06 -26.03 0.84
C GLU A 354 1.73 -24.90 1.64
N GLN A 355 2.74 -25.20 2.45
CA GLN A 355 3.55 -24.18 3.12
C GLN A 355 4.27 -23.27 2.14
N LYS A 356 4.75 -23.80 1.02
CA LYS A 356 5.37 -23.00 -0.04
C LYS A 356 4.32 -22.16 -0.75
N GLU A 357 3.17 -22.74 -1.07
CA GLU A 357 2.04 -22.00 -1.68
C GLU A 357 1.53 -20.88 -0.77
N ALA A 358 1.52 -21.07 0.55
CA ALA A 358 1.10 -20.07 1.52
C ALA A 358 1.98 -18.82 1.55
N ILE A 359 3.27 -18.96 1.26
CA ILE A 359 4.22 -17.85 1.18
C ILE A 359 4.55 -17.43 -0.26
N ASP A 360 3.90 -18.06 -1.25
CA ASP A 360 4.09 -17.76 -2.67
C ASP A 360 3.48 -16.42 -3.06
N PHE A 361 3.94 -15.88 -4.19
CA PHE A 361 3.52 -14.59 -4.74
C PHE A 361 2.06 -14.56 -5.19
N PHE A 362 1.55 -15.68 -5.71
CA PHE A 362 0.33 -15.73 -6.53
C PHE A 362 -0.86 -16.41 -5.84
N THR A 363 -0.91 -16.34 -4.51
CA THR A 363 -1.98 -16.91 -3.69
C THR A 363 -2.49 -15.91 -2.67
N VAL A 364 -3.80 -15.86 -2.45
CA VAL A 364 -4.40 -15.17 -1.31
C VAL A 364 -4.77 -16.18 -0.22
N ILE A 365 -4.82 -15.71 1.02
CA ILE A 365 -5.33 -16.47 2.15
C ILE A 365 -6.74 -15.97 2.43
N ARG A 366 -7.68 -16.91 2.58
CA ARG A 366 -9.06 -16.62 2.91
C ARG A 366 -9.46 -17.43 4.13
N ARG A 367 -10.53 -16.97 4.79
CA ARG A 367 -11.17 -17.66 5.89
C ARG A 367 -12.50 -18.22 5.38
N HIS A 368 -12.86 -19.43 5.78
CA HIS A 368 -14.19 -19.95 5.48
C HIS A 368 -15.23 -19.09 6.20
N ASP A 369 -15.95 -18.26 5.43
CA ASP A 369 -17.03 -17.47 5.99
C ASP A 369 -18.14 -18.42 6.44
N VAL A 370 -18.48 -18.40 7.73
CA VAL A 370 -19.71 -19.06 8.20
C VAL A 370 -20.80 -18.10 7.81
N ASP A 371 -21.25 -18.25 6.59
CA ASP A 371 -22.19 -17.31 5.99
C ASP A 371 -23.52 -17.37 6.74
N LEU A 372 -23.74 -16.38 7.62
CA LEU A 372 -25.01 -16.13 8.30
C LEU A 372 -26.15 -15.88 7.29
N LEU A 373 -25.82 -15.49 6.05
CA LEU A 373 -26.79 -15.19 5.00
C LEU A 373 -27.25 -16.43 4.21
N SER A 374 -26.51 -17.55 4.24
CA SER A 374 -26.88 -18.78 3.50
C SER A 374 -27.18 -20.01 4.36
N SER A 375 -26.91 -20.00 5.67
CA SER A 375 -27.07 -21.18 6.52
C SER A 375 -28.31 -21.13 7.42
N ALA A 376 -29.38 -21.77 6.97
CA ALA A 376 -30.58 -22.04 7.78
C ALA A 376 -30.40 -23.16 8.82
N ASN A 377 -29.19 -23.63 9.11
CA ASN A 377 -28.95 -24.72 10.05
C ASN A 377 -27.58 -24.62 10.75
N GLY A 378 -27.60 -24.18 12.02
CA GLY A 378 -26.85 -24.82 13.12
C GLY A 378 -25.34 -24.60 13.23
N LEU A 379 -24.97 -23.87 14.28
CA LEU A 379 -23.65 -23.78 14.94
C LEU A 379 -22.80 -25.07 14.86
N GLY A 380 -21.70 -24.99 14.11
CA GLY A 380 -20.59 -25.93 14.19
C GLY A 380 -19.38 -25.26 14.84
N LEU A 381 -18.90 -25.83 15.95
CA LEU A 381 -17.65 -25.43 16.61
C LEU A 381 -16.49 -25.42 15.58
N LYS A 382 -15.95 -24.23 15.30
CA LYS A 382 -14.81 -24.05 14.40
C LYS A 382 -13.54 -24.67 15.00
N LYS A 383 -12.81 -25.44 14.19
CA LYS A 383 -11.45 -25.95 14.50
C LYS A 383 -10.40 -25.09 13.81
N SER A 384 -9.14 -25.31 14.17
CA SER A 384 -7.91 -24.71 13.61
C SER A 384 -7.70 -24.78 12.08
N ASP A 385 -8.69 -25.25 11.32
CA ASP A 385 -8.64 -25.49 9.86
C ASP A 385 -9.45 -24.42 9.08
N ASP A 386 -9.58 -23.20 9.63
CA ASP A 386 -10.49 -22.15 9.12
C ASP A 386 -9.89 -21.31 7.98
N LEU A 387 -8.57 -21.36 7.78
CA LEU A 387 -7.85 -20.66 6.71
C LEU A 387 -7.57 -21.60 5.53
N TYR A 388 -7.67 -21.06 4.32
CA TYR A 388 -7.37 -21.80 3.08
C TYR A 388 -6.70 -20.91 2.02
N LEU A 389 -6.02 -21.59 1.09
CA LEU A 389 -5.31 -20.99 -0.04
C LEU A 389 -6.23 -20.80 -1.24
N VAL A 390 -6.16 -19.65 -1.90
CA VAL A 390 -6.81 -19.43 -3.21
C VAL A 390 -5.77 -18.87 -4.20
N PRO A 391 -5.50 -19.54 -5.32
CA PRO A 391 -4.60 -19.01 -6.35
C PRO A 391 -5.24 -17.79 -7.03
N PHE A 392 -4.42 -16.85 -7.50
CA PHE A 392 -4.89 -15.63 -8.17
C PHE A 392 -5.77 -15.94 -9.40
N SER A 393 -5.47 -17.00 -10.15
CA SER A 393 -6.29 -17.45 -11.29
C SER A 393 -7.73 -17.82 -10.92
N GLU A 394 -7.98 -18.22 -9.67
CA GLU A 394 -9.33 -18.49 -9.16
C GLU A 394 -9.92 -17.29 -8.42
N GLU A 395 -9.12 -16.58 -7.60
CA GLU A 395 -9.59 -15.38 -6.89
C GLU A 395 -10.07 -14.30 -7.87
N TYR A 396 -9.27 -13.99 -8.90
CA TYR A 396 -9.54 -12.93 -9.87
C TYR A 396 -10.04 -13.47 -11.21
N LYS A 397 -10.62 -14.69 -11.22
CA LYS A 397 -10.95 -15.47 -12.42
C LYS A 397 -11.70 -14.70 -13.49
N SER A 398 -12.73 -13.94 -13.10
CA SER A 398 -13.56 -13.17 -14.03
C SER A 398 -12.73 -12.11 -14.78
N SER A 399 -11.94 -11.34 -14.03
CA SER A 399 -11.06 -10.31 -14.55
C SER A 399 -9.94 -10.92 -15.40
N LEU A 400 -9.28 -11.97 -14.89
CA LEU A 400 -8.18 -12.64 -15.58
C LEU A 400 -8.62 -13.33 -16.87
N HIS A 401 -9.81 -13.92 -16.91
CA HIS A 401 -10.39 -14.45 -18.14
C HIS A 401 -10.57 -13.36 -19.19
N LYS A 402 -11.16 -12.22 -18.81
CA LYS A 402 -11.35 -11.07 -19.71
C LYS A 402 -10.01 -10.52 -20.22
N ALA A 403 -9.02 -10.38 -19.34
CA ALA A 403 -7.68 -9.94 -19.73
C ALA A 403 -7.01 -10.96 -20.69
N SER A 404 -7.13 -12.26 -20.41
CA SER A 404 -6.62 -13.36 -21.24
C SER A 404 -7.22 -13.32 -22.65
N GLU A 405 -8.54 -13.13 -22.79
CA GLU A 405 -9.20 -13.01 -24.10
C GLU A 405 -8.64 -11.84 -24.92
N PHE A 406 -8.41 -10.68 -24.28
CA PHE A 406 -7.81 -9.53 -24.95
C PHE A 406 -6.36 -9.79 -25.36
N LEU A 407 -5.55 -10.43 -24.51
CA LEU A 407 -4.15 -10.76 -24.84
C LEU A 407 -4.05 -11.80 -25.97
N LEU A 408 -4.93 -12.81 -25.99
CA LEU A 408 -5.01 -13.76 -27.10
C LEU A 408 -5.38 -13.05 -28.41
N LYS A 409 -6.36 -12.13 -28.37
CA LYS A 409 -6.74 -11.34 -29.54
C LYS A 409 -5.58 -10.45 -30.03
N ALA A 410 -4.86 -9.82 -29.11
CA ALA A 410 -3.66 -9.04 -29.43
C ALA A 410 -2.57 -9.92 -30.08
N SER A 411 -2.36 -11.13 -29.56
CA SER A 411 -1.42 -12.11 -30.12
C SER A 411 -1.77 -12.54 -31.55
N GLU A 412 -3.05 -12.65 -31.89
CA GLU A 412 -3.48 -13.00 -33.25
C GLU A 412 -3.15 -11.89 -34.25
N LEU A 413 -3.26 -10.64 -33.83
CA LEU A 413 -3.15 -9.44 -34.68
C LEU A 413 -1.72 -8.94 -34.87
N SER A 414 -0.86 -9.09 -33.86
CA SER A 414 0.53 -8.63 -33.92
C SER A 414 1.26 -9.15 -35.18
N ASP A 415 2.28 -8.45 -35.67
CA ASP A 415 3.17 -8.99 -36.70
C ASP A 415 4.47 -9.57 -36.11
N THR A 416 4.79 -9.17 -34.88
CA THR A 416 6.07 -9.45 -34.22
C THR A 416 6.03 -10.78 -33.46
N SER A 417 6.87 -11.76 -33.87
CA SER A 417 6.79 -13.13 -33.34
C SER A 417 7.08 -13.26 -31.83
N SER A 418 8.04 -12.50 -31.31
CA SER A 418 8.36 -12.44 -29.87
C SER A 418 7.19 -11.88 -29.06
N LEU A 419 6.56 -10.80 -29.55
CA LEU A 419 5.37 -10.20 -28.94
C LEU A 419 4.18 -11.17 -28.94
N LYS A 420 3.92 -11.88 -30.05
CA LYS A 420 2.89 -12.95 -30.09
C LYS A 420 3.11 -13.98 -28.99
N ARG A 421 4.36 -14.47 -28.88
CA ARG A 421 4.71 -15.47 -27.89
C ARG A 421 4.45 -14.95 -26.48
N LEU A 422 4.87 -13.73 -26.17
CA LEU A 422 4.64 -13.10 -24.88
C LEU A 422 3.15 -12.97 -24.57
N LEU A 423 2.38 -12.36 -25.46
CA LEU A 423 0.96 -12.09 -25.25
C LEU A 423 0.16 -13.39 -25.03
N LYS A 424 0.46 -14.42 -25.83
CA LYS A 424 -0.14 -15.75 -25.64
C LYS A 424 0.28 -16.38 -24.31
N ALA A 425 1.58 -16.37 -23.99
CA ALA A 425 2.07 -16.99 -22.76
C ALA A 425 1.52 -16.30 -21.50
N LYS A 426 1.35 -14.97 -21.52
CA LYS A 426 0.70 -14.22 -20.44
C LYS A 426 -0.78 -14.56 -20.31
N ALA A 427 -1.49 -14.70 -21.43
CA ALA A 427 -2.88 -15.13 -21.42
C ALA A 427 -3.07 -16.53 -20.82
N ASP A 428 -2.15 -17.46 -21.13
CA ASP A 428 -2.13 -18.81 -20.58
C ASP A 428 -1.79 -18.78 -19.06
N ALA A 429 -0.80 -17.97 -18.65
CA ALA A 429 -0.38 -17.81 -17.26
C ALA A 429 -1.50 -17.27 -16.35
N PHE A 430 -2.31 -16.32 -16.83
CA PHE A 430 -3.47 -15.82 -16.09
C PHE A 430 -4.50 -16.90 -15.75
N MET A 431 -4.57 -17.96 -16.57
CA MET A 431 -5.49 -19.08 -16.34
C MET A 431 -4.84 -20.21 -15.55
N SER A 432 -3.53 -20.44 -15.70
CA SER A 432 -2.81 -21.53 -15.02
C SER A 432 -2.28 -21.17 -13.64
N ASN A 433 -2.14 -19.89 -13.33
CA ASN A 433 -1.41 -19.35 -12.18
C ASN A 433 0.12 -19.59 -12.22
N ASP A 434 0.67 -20.07 -13.34
CA ASP A 434 2.11 -20.28 -13.52
C ASP A 434 2.68 -19.29 -14.54
N TYR A 435 3.49 -18.36 -14.04
CA TYR A 435 4.05 -17.25 -14.81
C TYR A 435 5.42 -17.55 -15.43
N TYR A 436 6.01 -18.72 -15.15
CA TYR A 436 7.40 -19.04 -15.49
C TYR A 436 7.73 -18.84 -16.99
N GLU A 437 6.99 -19.51 -17.87
CA GLU A 437 7.20 -19.42 -19.32
C GLU A 437 6.86 -18.03 -19.88
N SER A 438 5.90 -17.34 -19.26
CA SER A 438 5.48 -16.01 -19.69
C SER A 438 6.54 -14.95 -19.37
N ASP A 439 7.24 -15.08 -18.26
CA ASP A 439 8.32 -14.17 -17.86
C ASP A 439 9.60 -14.43 -18.64
N ILE A 440 9.89 -15.69 -19.01
CA ILE A 440 10.94 -15.99 -19.99
C ILE A 440 10.61 -15.33 -21.35
N ALA A 441 9.38 -15.47 -21.84
CA ALA A 441 8.96 -14.84 -23.08
C ALA A 441 9.05 -13.29 -23.01
N TRP A 442 8.84 -12.71 -21.83
CA TRP A 442 8.99 -11.26 -21.59
C TRP A 442 10.46 -10.82 -21.58
N MET A 443 11.36 -11.57 -20.95
CA MET A 443 12.80 -11.28 -20.98
C MET A 443 13.37 -11.37 -22.41
N GLU A 444 12.87 -12.33 -23.21
CA GLU A 444 13.26 -12.55 -24.60
C GLU A 444 12.53 -11.62 -25.61
N LEU A 445 11.74 -10.65 -25.12
CA LEU A 445 10.97 -9.75 -25.97
C LEU A 445 11.89 -8.88 -26.85
N ASP A 446 11.83 -9.12 -28.15
CA ASP A 446 12.40 -8.24 -29.18
C ASP A 446 11.28 -7.66 -30.04
N SER A 447 10.73 -6.54 -29.60
CA SER A 447 9.58 -5.86 -30.22
C SER A 447 9.71 -4.35 -30.06
N LYS A 448 9.08 -3.59 -30.97
CA LYS A 448 8.91 -2.14 -30.80
C LYS A 448 7.85 -1.78 -29.77
N LEU A 449 6.79 -2.57 -29.68
CA LEU A 449 5.81 -2.48 -28.61
C LEU A 449 6.31 -3.32 -27.43
N ASP A 450 6.61 -2.65 -26.32
CA ASP A 450 7.03 -3.27 -25.07
C ASP A 450 5.82 -3.36 -24.12
N VAL A 451 5.62 -4.53 -23.54
CA VAL A 451 4.45 -4.84 -22.71
C VAL A 451 4.90 -5.61 -21.48
N THR A 452 4.79 -4.98 -20.33
CA THR A 452 4.83 -5.63 -19.01
C THR A 452 3.41 -5.70 -18.49
N ILE A 453 2.90 -6.88 -18.15
CA ILE A 453 1.55 -7.06 -17.61
C ILE A 453 1.49 -8.32 -16.75
N GLY A 454 0.99 -8.21 -15.52
CA GLY A 454 0.83 -9.34 -14.60
C GLY A 454 1.08 -8.96 -13.14
N PRO A 455 1.13 -9.96 -12.24
CA PRO A 455 1.45 -9.75 -10.84
C PRO A 455 2.98 -9.75 -10.62
N TYR A 456 3.52 -8.71 -9.97
CA TYR A 456 4.98 -8.56 -9.81
C TYR A 456 5.42 -8.12 -8.41
N GLU A 457 5.07 -6.90 -8.01
CA GLU A 457 5.63 -6.26 -6.81
C GLU A 457 4.87 -6.63 -5.54
N THR A 458 5.54 -6.65 -4.38
CA THR A 458 4.93 -7.08 -3.11
C THR A 458 4.74 -5.97 -2.08
N TYR A 459 4.98 -4.71 -2.46
CA TYR A 459 4.98 -3.56 -1.53
C TYR A 459 3.64 -3.30 -0.84
N GLU A 460 2.53 -3.72 -1.45
CA GLU A 460 1.19 -3.56 -0.89
C GLU A 460 0.92 -4.53 0.27
N ASP A 461 1.61 -5.68 0.31
CA ASP A 461 1.64 -6.58 1.45
C ASP A 461 2.69 -6.11 2.47
N ALA A 462 2.31 -5.13 3.29
CA ALA A 462 3.13 -4.66 4.39
C ALA A 462 3.15 -5.62 5.59
N LEU A 463 2.35 -6.70 5.58
CA LEU A 463 2.32 -7.68 6.66
C LEU A 463 3.51 -8.63 6.55
N PHE A 464 3.73 -9.22 5.38
CA PHE A 464 4.81 -10.18 5.14
C PHE A 464 5.69 -9.86 3.94
N GLY A 465 5.19 -9.10 2.95
CA GLY A 465 5.88 -8.84 1.69
C GLY A 465 5.91 -10.03 0.74
N TYR A 466 4.98 -10.97 0.88
CA TYR A 466 4.87 -12.17 0.04
C TYR A 466 4.03 -11.93 -1.21
N LYS A 467 2.94 -11.16 -1.11
CA LYS A 467 1.86 -11.21 -2.12
C LYS A 467 2.03 -10.16 -3.20
N ALA A 468 1.99 -10.61 -4.46
CA ALA A 468 2.22 -9.77 -5.61
C ALA A 468 0.99 -8.95 -6.02
N THR A 469 1.19 -7.72 -6.48
CA THR A 469 0.15 -6.83 -7.02
C THR A 469 0.14 -6.86 -8.55
N PHE A 470 -1.05 -6.78 -9.14
CA PHE A 470 -1.20 -6.68 -10.60
C PHE A 470 -0.86 -5.28 -11.09
N GLU A 471 -0.07 -5.21 -12.15
CA GLU A 471 0.31 -3.98 -12.82
C GLU A 471 0.50 -4.17 -14.33
N ALA A 472 0.53 -3.05 -15.05
CA ALA A 472 0.86 -3.01 -16.46
C ALA A 472 1.66 -1.76 -16.83
N PHE A 473 2.67 -1.94 -17.67
CA PHE A 473 3.38 -0.88 -18.37
C PHE A 473 3.41 -1.20 -19.86
N VAL A 474 2.86 -0.28 -20.66
CA VAL A 474 2.82 -0.39 -22.11
C VAL A 474 3.59 0.79 -22.68
N GLY A 475 4.58 0.53 -23.54
CA GLY A 475 5.39 1.59 -24.11
C GLY A 475 6.04 1.23 -25.44
N ILE A 476 6.70 2.22 -26.03
CA ILE A 476 7.40 2.10 -27.30
C ILE A 476 8.91 2.05 -27.04
N ARG A 477 9.58 0.99 -27.50
CA ARG A 477 11.03 0.82 -27.32
C ARG A 477 11.83 1.88 -28.08
N ASP A 478 12.66 2.61 -27.34
CA ASP A 478 13.66 3.52 -27.88
C ASP A 478 14.96 2.73 -28.14
N ASP A 479 15.17 2.28 -29.38
CA ASP A 479 16.34 1.45 -29.72
C ASP A 479 17.66 2.23 -29.56
N THR A 480 17.63 3.55 -29.74
CA THR A 480 18.84 4.37 -29.61
C THR A 480 19.25 4.45 -28.15
N ALA A 481 18.32 4.81 -27.27
CA ALA A 481 18.58 4.83 -25.83
C ALA A 481 18.89 3.43 -25.30
N THR A 482 18.16 2.39 -25.74
CA THR A 482 18.43 0.98 -25.39
C THR A 482 19.85 0.56 -25.77
N SER A 483 20.34 0.96 -26.94
CA SER A 483 21.71 0.67 -27.37
C SER A 483 22.76 1.44 -26.57
N GLN A 484 22.46 2.67 -26.16
CA GLN A 484 23.35 3.49 -25.33
C GLN A 484 23.51 2.91 -23.93
N VAL A 485 22.43 2.43 -23.31
CA VAL A 485 22.49 1.85 -21.95
C VAL A 485 23.19 0.48 -21.91
N LYS A 486 23.16 -0.26 -23.02
CA LYS A 486 23.91 -1.53 -23.15
C LYS A 486 25.41 -1.36 -22.88
N LEU A 487 25.96 -0.18 -23.18
CA LEU A 487 27.35 0.17 -22.86
C LEU A 487 27.66 -0.09 -21.37
N PHE A 488 26.79 0.28 -20.44
CA PHE A 488 27.02 0.08 -19.01
C PHE A 488 27.07 -1.41 -18.67
N GLY A 489 26.12 -2.18 -19.19
CA GLY A 489 26.07 -3.63 -19.04
C GLY A 489 27.35 -4.32 -19.52
N ASP A 490 27.82 -3.94 -20.72
CA ASP A 490 29.02 -4.50 -21.34
C ASP A 490 30.31 -4.18 -20.53
N HIS A 491 30.29 -3.16 -19.66
CA HIS A 491 31.43 -2.73 -18.84
C HIS A 491 31.31 -3.05 -17.34
N LEU A 492 30.23 -3.72 -16.86
CA LEU A 492 30.05 -4.00 -15.42
C LEU A 492 31.23 -4.75 -14.80
N GLN A 493 31.77 -5.77 -15.48
CA GLN A 493 32.90 -6.53 -14.96
C GLN A 493 34.17 -5.69 -14.80
N GLN A 494 34.34 -4.69 -15.68
CA GLN A 494 35.44 -3.75 -15.58
C GLN A 494 35.20 -2.78 -14.41
N LEU A 495 33.98 -2.31 -14.20
CA LEU A 495 33.60 -1.48 -13.06
C LEU A 495 33.84 -2.22 -11.74
N GLU A 496 33.35 -3.46 -11.60
CA GLU A 496 33.54 -4.31 -10.40
C GLU A 496 35.02 -4.42 -10.00
N LYS A 497 35.88 -4.74 -10.98
CA LYS A 497 37.33 -4.90 -10.73
C LYS A 497 38.01 -3.62 -10.28
N ASN A 498 37.46 -2.47 -10.64
CA ASN A 498 38.04 -1.16 -10.34
C ASN A 498 37.35 -0.45 -9.19
N LEU A 499 36.29 -1.02 -8.59
CA LEU A 499 35.59 -0.43 -7.44
C LEU A 499 36.57 0.06 -6.39
N PRO A 500 36.27 1.18 -5.69
CA PRO A 500 37.11 1.73 -4.62
C PRO A 500 36.95 0.88 -3.35
N LEU A 501 37.28 -0.39 -3.46
CA LEU A 501 37.11 -1.46 -2.49
C LEU A 501 38.36 -2.34 -2.50
N ASP A 502 38.69 -2.95 -1.36
CA ASP A 502 39.83 -3.87 -1.30
C ASP A 502 39.57 -5.12 -2.15
N ASP A 503 40.59 -5.59 -2.87
CA ASP A 503 40.45 -6.65 -3.89
C ASP A 503 39.86 -7.95 -3.34
N CYS A 504 40.04 -8.25 -2.06
CA CYS A 504 39.49 -9.45 -1.42
C CYS A 504 37.95 -9.45 -1.29
N TYR A 505 37.31 -8.29 -1.47
CA TYR A 505 35.86 -8.16 -1.40
C TYR A 505 35.18 -8.01 -2.76
N LYS A 506 35.96 -7.92 -3.85
CA LYS A 506 35.42 -7.79 -5.21
C LYS A 506 34.92 -9.13 -5.73
N SER A 507 33.84 -9.09 -6.48
CA SER A 507 33.21 -10.25 -7.09
C SER A 507 34.03 -10.72 -8.30
N ASP A 508 34.27 -12.03 -8.40
CA ASP A 508 35.00 -12.63 -9.52
C ASP A 508 34.21 -12.52 -10.84
N SER A 509 32.88 -12.57 -10.76
CA SER A 509 31.96 -12.48 -11.89
C SER A 509 30.76 -11.61 -11.56
N VAL A 510 30.41 -10.71 -12.47
CA VAL A 510 29.15 -9.95 -12.46
C VAL A 510 28.41 -10.18 -13.78
N SER A 511 27.09 -10.17 -13.74
CA SER A 511 26.25 -10.19 -14.95
C SER A 511 25.41 -8.92 -15.00
N ALA A 512 25.24 -8.40 -16.22
CA ALA A 512 24.31 -7.30 -16.45
C ALA A 512 22.93 -7.88 -16.76
N ALA A 513 21.90 -7.38 -16.08
CA ALA A 513 20.55 -7.52 -16.55
C ALA A 513 20.43 -6.85 -17.93
N PRO A 514 19.80 -7.49 -18.94
CA PRO A 514 19.42 -6.79 -20.15
C PRO A 514 18.59 -5.55 -19.81
N ILE A 515 18.84 -4.45 -20.51
CA ILE A 515 18.17 -3.17 -20.25
C ILE A 515 17.35 -2.81 -21.49
N ARG A 516 16.09 -2.42 -21.30
CA ARG A 516 15.24 -1.83 -22.33
C ARG A 516 14.85 -0.42 -21.93
N VAL A 517 14.94 0.52 -22.87
CA VAL A 517 14.44 1.88 -22.67
C VAL A 517 13.16 2.05 -23.45
N ILE A 518 12.10 2.50 -22.79
CA ILE A 518 10.79 2.69 -23.41
C ILE A 518 10.28 4.11 -23.18
N GLN A 519 9.45 4.56 -24.12
CA GLN A 519 8.58 5.71 -23.97
C GLN A 519 7.22 5.22 -23.50
N LEU A 520 6.85 5.51 -22.25
CA LEU A 520 5.60 5.04 -21.65
C LEU A 520 4.40 5.60 -22.40
N LEU A 521 3.49 4.72 -22.82
CA LEU A 521 2.25 5.05 -23.49
C LEU A 521 1.05 4.95 -22.56
N PHE A 522 1.04 3.95 -21.67
CA PHE A 522 -0.01 3.69 -20.72
C PHE A 522 0.50 2.86 -19.54
N ASN A 523 -0.06 3.06 -18.36
CA ASN A 523 0.13 2.17 -17.23
C ASN A 523 -1.17 1.95 -16.44
N ALA A 524 -1.24 0.86 -15.68
CA ALA A 524 -2.40 0.46 -14.89
C ALA A 524 -1.99 -0.48 -13.75
N GLY A 525 -2.90 -0.74 -12.81
CA GLY A 525 -2.67 -1.54 -11.61
C GLY A 525 -1.86 -0.79 -10.54
N ASP A 526 -0.80 -1.40 -10.01
CA ASP A 526 0.07 -0.85 -8.96
C ASP A 526 0.98 0.30 -9.41
N VAL A 527 0.36 1.37 -9.89
CA VAL A 527 1.03 2.60 -10.37
C VAL A 527 0.56 3.84 -9.60
N LYS A 528 0.18 3.61 -8.34
CA LYS A 528 -0.34 4.61 -7.41
C LYS A 528 0.75 5.60 -6.96
N GLY A 529 0.35 6.84 -6.70
CA GLY A 529 1.21 7.85 -6.10
C GLY A 529 2.38 8.25 -7.01
N PRO A 530 3.62 8.37 -6.47
CA PRO A 530 4.80 8.67 -7.27
C PRO A 530 5.02 7.66 -8.40
N GLN A 531 5.30 8.16 -9.61
CA GLN A 531 5.44 7.32 -10.79
C GLN A 531 6.79 6.62 -10.84
N THR A 532 6.77 5.34 -11.19
CA THR A 532 7.96 4.52 -11.48
C THR A 532 8.82 5.17 -12.58
N VAL A 533 10.14 5.14 -12.42
CA VAL A 533 11.11 5.60 -13.44
C VAL A 533 11.82 4.43 -14.11
N ALA A 534 11.98 3.33 -13.39
CA ALA A 534 12.57 2.09 -13.83
C ALA A 534 11.98 0.94 -13.00
N PHE A 535 11.99 -0.27 -13.54
CA PHE A 535 11.66 -1.49 -12.80
C PHE A 535 12.53 -2.64 -13.30
N ASN A 536 12.79 -3.62 -12.44
CA ASN A 536 13.63 -4.77 -12.72
C ASN A 536 12.88 -6.06 -12.38
N LEU A 537 12.61 -6.87 -13.40
CA LEU A 537 11.71 -8.03 -13.30
C LEU A 537 12.32 -9.26 -14.01
N PRO A 538 11.81 -10.49 -13.77
CA PRO A 538 10.79 -10.85 -12.77
C PRO A 538 11.37 -10.93 -11.35
N ASN A 539 10.48 -10.95 -10.35
CA ASN A 539 10.84 -11.13 -8.94
C ASN A 539 10.98 -12.62 -8.54
N ASP A 540 10.48 -13.55 -9.36
CA ASP A 540 10.52 -15.00 -9.10
C ASP A 540 11.96 -15.53 -9.07
N GLU A 541 12.42 -15.96 -7.88
CA GLU A 541 13.82 -16.36 -7.69
C GLU A 541 14.22 -17.58 -8.53
N ARG A 542 13.26 -18.41 -8.97
CA ARG A 542 13.56 -19.54 -9.88
C ARG A 542 14.14 -19.02 -11.19
N ILE A 543 13.51 -18.00 -11.76
CA ILE A 543 13.93 -17.39 -13.02
C ILE A 543 15.18 -16.56 -12.82
N VAL A 544 15.23 -15.75 -11.74
CA VAL A 544 16.40 -14.92 -11.43
C VAL A 544 17.67 -15.76 -11.32
N ASN A 545 17.60 -16.92 -10.67
CA ASN A 545 18.75 -17.82 -10.53
C ASN A 545 19.17 -18.50 -11.84
N GLU A 546 18.22 -18.81 -12.73
CA GLU A 546 18.51 -19.51 -13.99
C GLU A 546 18.89 -18.57 -15.15
N ARG A 547 18.30 -17.37 -15.18
CA ARG A 547 18.30 -16.47 -16.35
C ARG A 547 18.66 -15.02 -16.02
N GLY A 548 18.63 -14.64 -14.75
CA GLY A 548 18.77 -13.24 -14.31
C GLY A 548 17.44 -12.48 -14.44
N THR A 549 17.55 -11.15 -14.46
CA THR A 549 16.42 -10.21 -14.58
C THR A 549 16.60 -9.35 -15.83
N CYS A 550 15.56 -8.58 -16.19
CA CYS A 550 15.63 -7.51 -17.18
C CYS A 550 15.11 -6.21 -16.56
N MET A 551 15.84 -5.14 -16.83
CA MET A 551 15.46 -3.79 -16.41
C MET A 551 14.76 -3.04 -17.54
N VAL A 552 13.71 -2.31 -17.20
CA VAL A 552 13.01 -1.39 -18.12
C VAL A 552 13.05 0.03 -17.57
N LEU A 553 13.49 0.98 -18.39
CA LEU A 553 13.59 2.41 -18.05
C LEU A 553 12.49 3.21 -18.78
N LEU A 554 11.79 4.07 -18.04
CA LEU A 554 10.71 4.92 -18.54
C LEU A 554 11.26 6.33 -18.84
N LYS A 555 11.67 6.53 -20.09
CA LYS A 555 12.41 7.74 -20.50
C LYS A 555 11.57 9.02 -20.43
N ASN A 556 10.38 9.05 -21.03
CA ASN A 556 9.49 10.23 -20.94
C ASN A 556 9.01 10.55 -19.52
N ILE A 557 8.89 9.55 -18.65
CA ILE A 557 8.63 9.80 -17.22
C ILE A 557 9.82 10.50 -16.58
N SER A 558 11.04 10.03 -16.86
CA SER A 558 12.27 10.67 -16.41
C SER A 558 12.42 12.11 -16.95
N GLU A 559 12.10 12.34 -18.23
CA GLU A 559 12.08 13.67 -18.85
C GLU A 559 11.08 14.61 -18.17
N ALA A 560 9.88 14.10 -17.85
CA ALA A 560 8.85 14.86 -17.16
C ALA A 560 9.29 15.23 -15.74
N LYS A 561 9.84 14.28 -14.97
CA LYS A 561 10.38 14.54 -13.63
C LYS A 561 11.54 15.53 -13.67
N PHE A 562 12.43 15.41 -14.65
CA PHE A 562 13.51 16.38 -14.84
C PHE A 562 12.95 17.79 -15.06
N ARG A 563 12.05 17.96 -16.04
CA ARG A 563 11.53 19.26 -16.45
C ARG A 563 10.67 19.93 -15.39
N HIS A 564 9.81 19.17 -14.71
CA HIS A 564 8.79 19.72 -13.83
C HIS A 564 9.15 19.68 -12.34
N ILE A 565 10.22 18.96 -11.98
CA ILE A 565 10.65 18.83 -10.59
C ILE A 565 12.13 19.22 -10.45
N LEU A 566 13.04 18.52 -11.14
CA LEU A 566 14.48 18.75 -10.97
C LEU A 566 14.90 20.17 -11.41
N GLN A 567 14.40 20.63 -12.55
CA GLN A 567 14.73 21.96 -13.07
C GLN A 567 14.21 23.09 -12.16
N PRO A 568 12.94 23.10 -11.71
CA PRO A 568 12.49 24.07 -10.70
C PRO A 568 13.26 23.99 -9.38
N ILE A 569 13.65 22.79 -8.93
CA ILE A 569 14.54 22.64 -7.77
C ILE A 569 15.87 23.33 -8.05
N ALA A 570 16.45 23.10 -9.22
CA ALA A 570 17.73 23.70 -9.58
C ALA A 570 17.65 25.24 -9.67
N ASP A 571 16.54 25.77 -10.20
CA ASP A 571 16.32 27.21 -10.30
C ASP A 571 16.31 27.91 -8.94
N VAL A 572 15.87 27.21 -7.88
CA VAL A 572 15.76 27.72 -6.50
C VAL A 572 17.02 27.42 -5.69
N CYS A 573 17.53 26.19 -5.77
CA CYS A 573 18.55 25.68 -4.85
C CYS A 573 19.96 25.76 -5.40
N ILE A 574 20.17 25.82 -6.71
CA ILE A 574 21.51 25.76 -7.31
C ILE A 574 21.99 27.18 -7.62
N LYS A 575 23.27 27.43 -7.37
CA LYS A 575 23.92 28.70 -7.65
C LYS A 575 23.90 29.02 -9.15
N ASP A 576 23.60 30.26 -9.51
CA ASP A 576 23.42 30.71 -10.90
C ASP A 576 24.57 30.32 -11.84
N GLU A 577 25.83 30.42 -11.40
CA GLU A 577 26.99 30.07 -12.23
C GLU A 577 27.05 28.58 -12.61
N GLN A 578 26.40 27.70 -11.84
CA GLN A 578 26.38 26.26 -12.08
C GLN A 578 25.08 25.75 -12.71
N LYS A 579 24.02 26.56 -12.82
CA LYS A 579 22.76 26.15 -13.46
C LYS A 579 22.94 25.66 -14.90
N GLN A 580 23.96 26.15 -15.61
CA GLN A 580 24.32 25.67 -16.96
C GLN A 580 24.72 24.18 -17.03
N TYR A 581 25.04 23.57 -15.88
CA TYR A 581 25.42 22.16 -15.77
C TYR A 581 24.22 21.27 -15.40
N ILE A 582 23.01 21.83 -15.32
CA ILE A 582 21.79 21.05 -15.12
C ILE A 582 21.29 20.61 -16.49
N ASP A 583 21.40 19.32 -16.79
CA ASP A 583 20.90 18.74 -18.03
C ASP A 583 20.29 17.35 -17.83
N PHE A 584 19.35 17.03 -18.71
CA PHE A 584 18.58 15.79 -18.67
C PHE A 584 19.47 14.56 -18.89
N GLU A 585 20.40 14.64 -19.83
CA GLU A 585 21.26 13.51 -20.20
C GLU A 585 22.08 13.04 -18.98
N SER A 586 22.63 13.97 -18.20
CA SER A 586 23.41 13.64 -16.99
C SER A 586 22.53 13.06 -15.88
N PHE A 587 21.34 13.62 -15.66
CA PHE A 587 20.36 13.07 -14.70
C PHE A 587 19.92 11.66 -15.09
N TYR A 588 19.58 11.45 -16.36
CA TYR A 588 19.11 10.18 -16.88
C TYR A 588 20.22 9.13 -16.88
N THR A 589 21.43 9.51 -17.30
CA THR A 589 22.60 8.62 -17.31
C THR A 589 23.02 8.22 -15.90
N HIS A 590 22.91 9.11 -14.91
CA HIS A 590 23.09 8.75 -13.51
C HIS A 590 22.05 7.74 -13.04
N THR A 591 20.77 7.93 -13.39
CA THR A 591 19.71 6.95 -13.07
C THR A 591 20.02 5.57 -13.66
N ILE A 592 20.42 5.49 -14.93
CA ILE A 592 20.84 4.23 -15.56
C ILE A 592 22.02 3.60 -14.82
N CYS A 593 23.00 4.42 -14.45
CA CYS A 593 24.20 3.95 -13.78
C CYS A 593 23.91 3.50 -12.34
N HIS A 594 22.99 4.16 -11.64
CA HIS A 594 22.48 3.77 -10.33
C HIS A 594 21.94 2.33 -10.40
N GLU A 595 21.05 2.06 -11.35
CA GLU A 595 20.47 0.73 -11.50
C GLU A 595 21.50 -0.34 -11.83
N CYS A 596 22.44 -0.02 -12.72
CA CYS A 596 23.59 -0.88 -13.02
C CYS A 596 24.44 -1.14 -11.76
N CYS A 597 24.55 -0.14 -10.88
CA CYS A 597 25.36 -0.23 -9.66
C CYS A 597 24.71 -1.04 -8.54
N HIS A 598 23.41 -1.34 -8.62
CA HIS A 598 22.83 -2.39 -7.78
C HIS A 598 23.53 -3.72 -8.04
N GLY A 599 23.78 -4.08 -9.30
CA GLY A 599 24.38 -5.37 -9.68
C GLY A 599 25.88 -5.53 -9.43
N ILE A 600 26.56 -4.55 -8.84
CA ILE A 600 28.00 -4.60 -8.54
C ILE A 600 28.25 -4.31 -7.04
N GLY A 601 29.44 -4.67 -6.58
CA GLY A 601 29.81 -4.66 -5.18
C GLY A 601 29.31 -5.87 -4.39
N PRO A 602 29.50 -5.87 -3.06
CA PRO A 602 29.21 -7.04 -2.23
C PRO A 602 27.71 -7.38 -2.19
N HIS A 603 27.39 -8.64 -2.44
CA HIS A 603 26.03 -9.20 -2.29
C HIS A 603 26.06 -10.43 -1.40
N THR A 604 26.78 -11.45 -1.86
CA THR A 604 27.17 -12.62 -1.08
C THR A 604 28.49 -12.31 -0.40
N ILE A 605 28.55 -12.52 0.92
CA ILE A 605 29.71 -12.15 1.74
C ILE A 605 30.12 -13.32 2.63
N ALA A 606 31.42 -13.38 2.94
CA ALA A 606 31.95 -14.26 3.96
C ALA A 606 32.10 -13.48 5.27
N LEU A 607 31.42 -13.96 6.32
CA LEU A 607 31.56 -13.42 7.67
C LEU A 607 32.97 -13.73 8.23
N PRO A 608 33.42 -13.02 9.28
CA PRO A 608 34.74 -13.25 9.88
C PRO A 608 34.99 -14.67 10.38
N ASP A 609 33.93 -15.44 10.66
CA ASP A 609 34.00 -16.85 11.05
C ASP A 609 34.01 -17.83 9.86
N GLY A 610 33.98 -17.31 8.63
CA GLY A 610 33.97 -18.05 7.38
C GLY A 610 32.58 -18.48 6.90
N GLN A 611 31.52 -18.17 7.64
CA GLN A 611 30.15 -18.47 7.21
C GLN A 611 29.75 -17.58 6.01
N GLN A 612 29.10 -18.19 5.02
CA GLN A 612 28.51 -17.45 3.91
C GLN A 612 27.18 -16.84 4.35
N SER A 613 27.00 -15.55 4.04
CA SER A 613 25.75 -14.82 4.25
C SER A 613 25.52 -13.85 3.09
N THR A 614 24.52 -12.98 3.21
CA THR A 614 24.28 -11.88 2.28
C THR A 614 24.25 -10.55 3.01
N VAL A 615 24.60 -9.47 2.30
CA VAL A 615 24.54 -8.11 2.83
C VAL A 615 23.16 -7.79 3.40
N ARG A 616 22.09 -8.18 2.70
CA ARG A 616 20.70 -7.98 3.13
C ARG A 616 20.39 -8.67 4.45
N LEU A 617 20.83 -9.92 4.63
CA LEU A 617 20.58 -10.68 5.87
C LEU A 617 21.31 -10.08 7.07
N GLU A 618 22.54 -9.58 6.87
CA GLU A 618 23.34 -9.00 7.95
C GLU A 618 22.90 -7.58 8.30
N LEU A 619 22.55 -6.76 7.32
CA LEU A 619 22.17 -5.36 7.54
C LEU A 619 20.71 -5.17 7.96
N GLN A 620 19.80 -6.07 7.58
CA GLN A 620 18.39 -6.06 8.02
C GLN A 620 17.72 -4.69 7.78
N GLU A 621 17.17 -4.04 8.82
CA GLU A 621 16.40 -2.79 8.71
C GLU A 621 17.21 -1.60 8.17
N VAL A 622 18.54 -1.67 8.15
CA VAL A 622 19.40 -0.62 7.58
C VAL A 622 19.88 -0.94 6.18
N HIS A 623 19.54 -2.11 5.62
CA HIS A 623 19.95 -2.54 4.29
C HIS A 623 19.47 -1.58 3.21
N SER A 624 18.15 -1.39 3.07
CA SER A 624 17.58 -0.71 1.90
C SER A 624 18.13 0.70 1.73
N ALA A 625 18.12 1.51 2.80
CA ALA A 625 18.65 2.87 2.72
C ALA A 625 20.15 2.94 2.40
N LEU A 626 20.93 1.94 2.81
CA LEU A 626 22.36 1.89 2.53
C LEU A 626 22.64 1.38 1.11
N GLU A 627 21.83 0.44 0.61
CA GLU A 627 21.90 -0.08 -0.75
C GLU A 627 21.52 0.98 -1.79
N GLU A 628 20.48 1.79 -1.52
CA GLU A 628 20.16 2.96 -2.33
C GLU A 628 21.30 3.99 -2.36
N ALA A 629 21.86 4.27 -1.18
CA ALA A 629 23.01 5.17 -1.08
C ALA A 629 24.25 4.63 -1.82
N LYS A 630 24.46 3.31 -1.81
CA LYS A 630 25.51 2.64 -2.60
C LYS A 630 25.28 2.86 -4.09
N ALA A 631 24.11 2.49 -4.60
CA ALA A 631 23.79 2.56 -6.02
C ALA A 631 23.97 3.99 -6.56
N ASP A 632 23.49 5.00 -5.83
CA ASP A 632 23.66 6.40 -6.19
C ASP A 632 25.13 6.85 -6.24
N ILE A 633 25.89 6.64 -5.15
CA ILE A 633 27.24 7.19 -5.01
C ILE A 633 28.27 6.41 -5.83
N VAL A 634 28.13 5.08 -5.89
CA VAL A 634 28.94 4.23 -6.79
C VAL A 634 28.57 4.52 -8.24
N GLY A 635 27.32 4.88 -8.53
CA GLY A 635 26.91 5.40 -9.83
C GLY A 635 27.72 6.62 -10.26
N LEU A 636 27.89 7.62 -9.38
CA LEU A 636 28.74 8.78 -9.68
C LEU A 636 30.21 8.41 -9.90
N TRP A 637 30.74 7.48 -9.10
CA TRP A 637 32.11 6.97 -9.28
C TRP A 637 32.26 6.24 -10.62
N ALA A 638 31.30 5.39 -10.98
CA ALA A 638 31.30 4.62 -12.23
C ALA A 638 31.19 5.54 -13.44
N LEU A 639 30.34 6.57 -13.40
CA LEU A 639 30.27 7.58 -14.46
C LEU A 639 31.61 8.28 -14.69
N LYS A 640 32.27 8.70 -13.60
CA LYS A 640 33.62 9.29 -13.69
C LYS A 640 34.59 8.31 -14.34
N TYR A 641 34.59 7.05 -13.89
CA TYR A 641 35.47 6.01 -14.45
C TYR A 641 35.25 5.86 -15.97
N LEU A 642 34.00 5.76 -16.42
CA LEU A 642 33.66 5.65 -17.84
C LEU A 642 34.06 6.89 -18.65
N ILE A 643 33.96 8.09 -18.07
CA ILE A 643 34.46 9.33 -18.68
C ILE A 643 35.99 9.29 -18.82
N ASP A 644 36.71 8.83 -17.80
CA ASP A 644 38.17 8.73 -17.81
C ASP A 644 38.67 7.69 -18.84
N GLN A 645 37.92 6.61 -19.06
CA GLN A 645 38.18 5.64 -20.12
C GLN A 645 37.79 6.14 -21.52
N GLY A 646 37.18 7.32 -21.64
CA GLY A 646 36.72 7.89 -22.91
C GLY A 646 35.46 7.22 -23.48
N LEU A 647 34.72 6.47 -22.66
CA LEU A 647 33.46 5.82 -23.02
C LEU A 647 32.26 6.77 -22.92
N LEU A 648 32.38 7.83 -22.10
CA LEU A 648 31.41 8.91 -22.00
C LEU A 648 32.07 10.28 -22.28
N PRO A 649 31.31 11.28 -22.76
CA PRO A 649 31.86 12.60 -23.08
C PRO A 649 32.36 13.34 -21.84
N LYS A 650 33.52 14.01 -21.94
CA LYS A 650 34.08 14.83 -20.83
C LYS A 650 33.17 15.96 -20.36
N SER A 651 32.22 16.40 -21.19
CA SER A 651 31.23 17.41 -20.81
C SER A 651 30.33 16.94 -19.65
N PHE A 652 30.16 15.63 -19.46
CA PHE A 652 29.30 15.08 -18.40
C PHE A 652 29.87 15.27 -17.00
N LEU A 653 31.19 15.43 -16.85
CA LEU A 653 31.85 15.38 -15.54
C LEU A 653 31.30 16.43 -14.57
N LYS A 654 31.11 17.67 -15.02
CA LYS A 654 30.54 18.73 -14.17
C LYS A 654 29.03 18.57 -14.04
N SER A 655 28.36 18.26 -15.13
CA SER A 655 26.90 18.13 -15.16
C SER A 655 26.37 17.02 -14.28
N MET A 656 27.01 15.86 -14.25
CA MET A 656 26.57 14.75 -13.40
C MET A 656 26.57 15.12 -11.92
N TYR A 657 27.60 15.84 -11.43
CA TYR A 657 27.66 16.25 -10.03
C TYR A 657 26.65 17.35 -9.69
N VAL A 658 26.46 18.33 -10.57
CA VAL A 658 25.53 19.44 -10.32
C VAL A 658 24.07 18.98 -10.44
N SER A 659 23.75 18.14 -11.44
CA SER A 659 22.45 17.49 -11.54
C SER A 659 22.18 16.56 -10.35
N PHE A 660 23.18 15.83 -9.87
CA PHE A 660 23.06 14.99 -8.67
C PHE A 660 22.77 15.82 -7.41
N LEU A 661 23.46 16.95 -7.21
CA LEU A 661 23.16 17.88 -6.11
C LEU A 661 21.70 18.36 -6.14
N ALA A 662 21.18 18.74 -7.31
CA ALA A 662 19.76 19.06 -7.44
C ALA A 662 18.86 17.85 -7.15
N GLY A 663 19.29 16.66 -7.57
CA GLY A 663 18.63 15.37 -7.34
C GLY A 663 18.49 15.01 -5.87
N CYS A 664 19.48 15.34 -5.03
CA CYS A 664 19.40 15.14 -3.58
C CYS A 664 18.14 15.79 -2.99
N PHE A 665 17.88 17.07 -3.32
CA PHE A 665 16.71 17.78 -2.81
C PHE A 665 15.39 17.19 -3.33
N ARG A 666 15.39 16.60 -4.54
CA ARG A 666 14.21 15.91 -5.08
C ARG A 666 13.88 14.68 -4.24
N SER A 667 14.84 13.77 -4.08
CA SER A 667 14.60 12.48 -3.42
C SER A 667 14.37 12.61 -1.92
N ILE A 668 15.02 13.55 -1.23
CA ILE A 668 14.83 13.78 0.22
C ILE A 668 13.37 14.20 0.53
N ARG A 669 12.65 14.79 -0.44
CA ARG A 669 11.23 15.19 -0.27
C ARG A 669 10.26 13.99 -0.22
N PHE A 670 10.72 12.78 -0.52
CA PHE A 670 9.96 11.57 -0.25
C PHE A 670 9.91 11.22 1.24
N GLY A 671 10.81 11.80 2.05
CA GLY A 671 10.86 11.60 3.50
C GLY A 671 12.04 10.71 3.93
N LEU A 672 12.41 10.77 5.21
CA LEU A 672 13.52 9.99 5.77
C LEU A 672 13.12 8.59 6.25
N GLU A 673 11.83 8.30 6.28
CA GLU A 673 11.30 6.94 6.51
C GLU A 673 11.39 6.08 5.25
N GLU A 674 11.49 6.72 4.07
CA GLU A 674 11.68 6.07 2.78
C GLU A 674 13.19 5.85 2.51
N ALA A 675 13.55 4.69 1.92
CA ALA A 675 14.94 4.26 1.76
C ALA A 675 15.77 5.20 0.88
N HIS A 676 15.24 5.64 -0.27
CA HIS A 676 15.94 6.56 -1.17
C HIS A 676 16.11 7.93 -0.53
N GLY A 677 15.07 8.47 0.10
CA GLY A 677 15.14 9.76 0.81
C GLY A 677 16.15 9.74 1.95
N LYS A 678 16.20 8.66 2.72
CA LYS A 678 17.18 8.43 3.78
C LYS A 678 18.61 8.28 3.25
N GLY A 679 18.79 7.49 2.19
CA GLY A 679 20.07 7.31 1.51
C GLY A 679 20.59 8.61 0.89
N GLN A 680 19.72 9.43 0.30
CA GLN A 680 20.08 10.72 -0.27
C GLN A 680 20.41 11.78 0.78
N ALA A 681 19.74 11.78 1.93
CA ALA A 681 20.14 12.63 3.05
C ALA A 681 21.56 12.29 3.53
N LEU A 682 21.90 11.00 3.62
CA LEU A 682 23.25 10.53 3.94
C LEU A 682 24.28 11.07 2.95
N GLN A 683 24.03 10.89 1.65
CA GLN A 683 24.95 11.30 0.59
C GLN A 683 25.15 12.82 0.57
N PHE A 684 24.06 13.58 0.66
CA PHE A 684 24.11 15.05 0.71
C PHE A 684 24.94 15.53 1.90
N ASN A 685 24.64 15.03 3.12
CA ASN A 685 25.31 15.50 4.32
C ASN A 685 26.79 15.08 4.36
N TRP A 686 27.14 13.92 3.80
CA TRP A 686 28.54 13.52 3.64
C TRP A 686 29.29 14.46 2.69
N LEU A 687 28.75 14.69 1.49
CA LEU A 687 29.38 15.57 0.50
C LEU A 687 29.45 17.02 1.01
N TYR A 688 28.47 17.46 1.79
CA TYR A 688 28.50 18.75 2.48
C TYR A 688 29.59 18.81 3.56
N ASP A 689 29.71 17.80 4.43
CA ASP A 689 30.76 17.72 5.46
C ASP A 689 32.18 17.72 4.86
N LYS A 690 32.38 17.04 3.73
CA LYS A 690 33.66 17.05 2.99
C LYS A 690 33.89 18.34 2.20
N GLY A 691 32.96 19.28 2.23
CA GLY A 691 33.03 20.55 1.49
C GLY A 691 32.94 20.39 -0.03
N ALA A 692 32.48 19.24 -0.51
CA ALA A 692 32.15 19.00 -1.91
C ALA A 692 30.85 19.71 -2.30
N PHE A 693 29.89 19.81 -1.37
CA PHE A 693 28.74 20.71 -1.48
C PHE A 693 28.95 21.94 -0.60
N VAL A 694 28.70 23.12 -1.17
CA VAL A 694 28.93 24.40 -0.51
C VAL A 694 27.62 25.17 -0.43
N LEU A 695 27.21 25.54 0.79
CA LEU A 695 26.10 26.44 1.05
C LEU A 695 26.57 27.90 0.99
N HIS A 696 25.88 28.73 0.22
CA HIS A 696 26.17 30.15 0.06
C HIS A 696 25.27 31.02 0.94
N SER A 697 25.64 32.29 1.11
CA SER A 697 24.90 33.25 1.95
C SER A 697 23.49 33.58 1.44
N ASP A 698 23.21 33.39 0.14
CA ASP A 698 21.87 33.49 -0.44
C ASP A 698 21.04 32.20 -0.23
N GLY A 699 21.63 31.21 0.43
CA GLY A 699 21.05 29.90 0.71
C GLY A 699 20.91 29.01 -0.52
N THR A 700 21.68 29.26 -1.58
CA THR A 700 21.87 28.34 -2.70
C THR A 700 23.08 27.43 -2.45
N PHE A 701 23.19 26.35 -3.24
CA PHE A 701 24.25 25.37 -3.16
C PHE A 701 25.04 25.29 -4.47
N SER A 702 26.31 24.91 -4.36
CA SER A 702 27.16 24.59 -5.50
C SER A 702 28.06 23.39 -5.21
N VAL A 703 28.55 22.75 -6.26
CA VAL A 703 29.59 21.72 -6.19
C VAL A 703 30.98 22.37 -6.22
N ASP A 704 31.84 22.01 -5.26
CA ASP A 704 33.28 22.24 -5.34
C ASP A 704 33.95 21.13 -6.14
N PHE A 705 34.21 21.41 -7.43
CA PHE A 705 34.81 20.45 -8.35
C PHE A 705 36.23 20.00 -7.95
N THR A 706 36.89 20.69 -7.02
CA THR A 706 38.21 20.27 -6.53
C THR A 706 38.15 19.21 -5.43
N LYS A 707 36.97 18.98 -4.84
CA LYS A 707 36.76 18.08 -3.70
C LYS A 707 35.77 16.96 -3.95
N VAL A 708 34.83 17.16 -4.89
CA VAL A 708 33.71 16.25 -5.11
C VAL A 708 34.15 14.83 -5.47
N GLU A 709 35.21 14.66 -6.27
CA GLU A 709 35.68 13.34 -6.70
C GLU A 709 36.19 12.51 -5.51
N GLU A 710 37.03 13.09 -4.66
CA GLU A 710 37.55 12.45 -3.45
C GLU A 710 36.42 12.13 -2.45
N ALA A 711 35.46 13.05 -2.30
CA ALA A 711 34.34 12.86 -1.38
C ALA A 711 33.40 11.73 -1.83
N VAL A 712 33.15 11.62 -3.15
CA VAL A 712 32.37 10.52 -3.76
C VAL A 712 33.09 9.20 -3.58
N GLU A 713 34.37 9.11 -3.96
CA GLU A 713 35.17 7.88 -3.82
C GLU A 713 35.26 7.42 -2.35
N GLY A 714 35.43 8.37 -1.43
CA GLY A 714 35.47 8.10 0.00
C GLY A 714 34.16 7.50 0.53
N LEU A 715 33.01 8.03 0.11
CA LEU A 715 31.71 7.47 0.53
C LEU A 715 31.42 6.12 -0.14
N SER A 716 31.74 5.96 -1.43
CA SER A 716 31.64 4.68 -2.12
C SER A 716 32.44 3.60 -1.38
N ARG A 717 33.70 3.89 -1.01
CA ARG A 717 34.55 2.96 -0.27
C ARG A 717 33.97 2.61 1.10
N GLU A 718 33.47 3.60 1.85
CA GLU A 718 32.89 3.40 3.18
C GLU A 718 31.68 2.46 3.11
N ILE A 719 30.72 2.76 2.24
CA ILE A 719 29.50 1.95 2.09
C ILE A 719 29.83 0.54 1.62
N LEU A 720 30.63 0.39 0.56
CA LEU A 720 31.02 -0.92 0.03
C LEU A 720 31.76 -1.75 1.08
N THR A 721 32.63 -1.13 1.90
CA THR A 721 33.36 -1.84 2.96
C THR A 721 32.43 -2.30 4.08
N ILE A 722 31.47 -1.47 4.48
CA ILE A 722 30.45 -1.84 5.47
C ILE A 722 29.64 -3.04 4.98
N GLN A 723 29.16 -2.99 3.73
CA GLN A 723 28.42 -4.07 3.12
C GLN A 723 29.26 -5.35 3.01
N ALA A 724 30.50 -5.26 2.53
CA ALA A 724 31.41 -6.40 2.40
C ALA A 724 31.66 -7.15 3.72
N ARG A 725 31.63 -6.43 4.84
CA ARG A 725 31.82 -6.99 6.19
C ARG A 725 30.54 -7.43 6.88
N GLY A 726 29.37 -7.12 6.31
CA GLY A 726 28.09 -7.29 7.00
C GLY A 726 28.00 -6.46 8.29
N ASP A 727 28.70 -5.32 8.37
CA ASP A 727 28.85 -4.57 9.63
C ASP A 727 27.63 -3.67 9.91
N LYS A 728 26.58 -4.28 10.44
CA LYS A 728 25.34 -3.59 10.84
C LYS A 728 25.57 -2.45 11.83
N GLY A 729 26.57 -2.58 12.70
CA GLY A 729 26.91 -1.54 13.69
C GLY A 729 27.41 -0.27 13.02
N SER A 730 28.36 -0.42 12.10
CA SER A 730 28.88 0.69 11.30
C SER A 730 27.82 1.28 10.36
N ALA A 731 26.98 0.45 9.73
CA ALA A 731 25.83 0.93 8.93
C ALA A 731 24.89 1.82 9.75
N LYS A 732 24.52 1.40 10.97
CA LYS A 732 23.70 2.21 11.89
C LYS A 732 24.37 3.51 12.27
N LEU A 733 25.68 3.50 12.53
CA LEU A 733 26.43 4.71 12.85
C LEU A 733 26.47 5.69 11.69
N LEU A 734 26.76 5.21 10.47
CA LEU A 734 26.80 6.03 9.26
C LEU A 734 25.45 6.70 9.00
N LEU A 735 24.35 5.93 9.01
CA LEU A 735 23.00 6.45 8.87
C LEU A 735 22.63 7.42 9.99
N LYS A 736 22.96 7.11 11.25
CA LYS A 736 22.68 8.01 12.38
C LYS A 736 23.40 9.35 12.25
N CYS A 737 24.63 9.36 11.74
CA CYS A 737 25.43 10.56 11.57
C CYS A 737 24.94 11.43 10.41
N TYR A 738 24.62 10.81 9.26
CA TYR A 738 24.41 11.54 8.01
C TYR A 738 22.98 11.47 7.47
N ALA A 739 22.18 10.45 7.78
CA ALA A 739 20.80 10.32 7.28
C ALA A 739 19.81 11.12 8.16
N SER A 740 20.06 12.42 8.32
CA SER A 740 19.22 13.31 9.13
C SER A 740 18.87 14.60 8.39
N MET A 741 17.73 15.19 8.78
CA MET A 741 17.29 16.47 8.22
C MET A 741 18.07 17.62 8.87
N THR A 742 19.26 17.91 8.33
CA THR A 742 20.15 18.99 8.78
C THR A 742 19.54 20.36 8.47
N GLN A 743 20.01 21.41 9.13
CA GLN A 743 19.50 22.78 8.91
C GLN A 743 19.61 23.22 7.43
N PRO A 744 20.74 22.99 6.72
CA PRO A 744 20.83 23.30 5.29
C PRO A 744 19.76 22.61 4.44
N LEU A 745 19.42 21.37 4.75
CA LEU A 745 18.34 20.65 4.06
C LEU A 745 16.98 21.25 4.38
N LYS A 746 16.67 21.52 5.66
CA LYS A 746 15.40 22.14 6.07
C LYS A 746 15.16 23.46 5.34
N ASP A 747 16.17 24.32 5.32
CA ASP A 747 16.08 25.64 4.67
C ASP A 747 15.84 25.50 3.16
N ALA A 748 16.50 24.55 2.51
CA ALA A 748 16.30 24.27 1.09
C ALA A 748 14.88 23.75 0.80
N LEU A 749 14.40 22.78 1.60
CA LEU A 749 13.07 22.20 1.42
C LEU A 749 11.95 23.22 1.71
N GLU A 750 12.13 24.08 2.70
CA GLU A 750 11.18 25.17 3.00
C GLU A 750 11.07 26.15 1.81
N LYS A 751 12.19 26.49 1.17
CA LYS A 751 12.16 27.30 -0.07
C LYS A 751 11.38 26.63 -1.18
N LEU A 752 11.56 25.32 -1.37
CA LEU A 752 10.84 24.54 -2.39
C LEU A 752 9.34 24.44 -2.08
N GLU A 753 8.94 24.33 -0.81
CA GLU A 753 7.54 24.36 -0.41
C GLU A 753 6.92 25.74 -0.67
N ASN A 754 7.65 26.83 -0.36
CA ASN A 754 7.19 28.19 -0.57
C ASN A 754 6.91 28.53 -2.05
N VAL A 755 7.72 28.01 -2.96
CA VAL A 755 7.50 28.16 -4.42
C VAL A 755 6.65 27.04 -5.02
N GLN A 756 6.14 26.12 -4.19
CA GLN A 756 5.27 25.01 -4.57
C GLN A 756 5.82 24.14 -5.70
N VAL A 757 7.10 23.78 -5.64
CA VAL A 757 7.64 22.79 -6.58
C VAL A 757 6.89 21.46 -6.38
N PRO A 758 6.38 20.80 -7.43
CA PRO A 758 5.74 19.49 -7.30
C PRO A 758 6.70 18.45 -6.70
N VAL A 759 6.19 17.51 -5.91
CA VAL A 759 6.96 16.35 -5.40
C VAL A 759 7.12 15.32 -6.51
N ASP A 760 6.04 15.04 -7.23
CA ASP A 760 6.07 14.10 -8.36
C ASP A 760 5.12 14.49 -9.51
N ILE A 761 4.80 13.56 -10.41
CA ILE A 761 3.95 13.80 -11.59
C ILE A 761 2.69 12.91 -11.56
N ALA A 762 1.63 13.35 -12.22
CA ALA A 762 0.43 12.58 -12.50
C ALA A 762 0.25 12.51 -14.03
N PRO A 763 0.52 11.37 -14.67
CA PRO A 763 0.47 11.26 -16.12
C PRO A 763 -0.98 11.25 -16.64
N VAL A 764 -1.17 11.87 -17.80
CA VAL A 764 -2.42 11.87 -18.57
C VAL A 764 -2.16 11.21 -19.91
N PHE A 765 -2.70 10.02 -20.10
CA PHE A 765 -2.44 9.16 -21.28
C PHE A 765 -3.36 9.47 -22.45
N THR A 766 -3.21 10.66 -23.04
CA THR A 766 -4.09 11.13 -24.13
C THR A 766 -4.09 10.20 -25.35
N VAL A 767 -2.93 9.67 -25.74
CA VAL A 767 -2.83 8.75 -26.90
C VAL A 767 -3.57 7.44 -26.62
N ALA A 768 -3.35 6.82 -25.46
CA ALA A 768 -4.01 5.58 -25.09
C ALA A 768 -5.53 5.75 -24.98
N ASN A 769 -5.99 6.84 -24.35
CA ASN A 769 -7.42 7.14 -24.23
C ASN A 769 -8.10 7.28 -25.61
N ASN A 770 -7.45 7.97 -26.56
CA ASN A 770 -7.97 8.09 -27.92
C ASN A 770 -8.05 6.74 -28.67
N ILE A 771 -7.14 5.80 -28.40
CA ILE A 771 -7.17 4.45 -28.98
C ILE A 771 -8.32 3.64 -28.38
N LEU A 772 -8.47 3.70 -27.05
CA LEU A 772 -9.56 3.03 -26.34
C LEU A 772 -10.93 3.54 -26.80
N GLU A 773 -11.13 4.86 -26.91
CA GLU A 773 -12.39 5.46 -27.37
C GLU A 773 -12.78 5.04 -28.78
N LYS A 774 -11.82 4.91 -29.70
CA LYS A 774 -12.07 4.47 -31.09
C LYS A 774 -12.42 2.99 -31.22
N THR A 775 -12.10 2.20 -30.20
CA THR A 775 -12.25 0.75 -30.21
C THR A 775 -13.27 0.25 -29.18
N SER A 776 -13.95 1.18 -28.48
CA SER A 776 -15.00 0.92 -27.48
C SER A 776 -16.35 0.58 -28.10
#